data_AF-A0A9P3GEW0-F1
#
_entry.id   AF-A0A9P3GEW0-F1
#
_cell.length_a   1.000
_cell.length_b   1.000
_cell.length_c   1.000
_cell.angle_alpha   90.00
_cell.angle_beta   90.00
_cell.angle_gamma   90.00
#
_symmetry.space_group_name_H-M   'P 1'
#
loop_
_entity.id
_entity.type
_entity.pdbx_description
1 polymer ?
#
loop_
_entity_poly.entity_id
_entity_poly.type
_entity_poly.pdbx_seq_one_letter_code
_entity_poly.pdbx_strand_id
1 'polypeptide(L)'
;MSYPRIKAGSKVMRMHASPRIPTPAVQAPPPSSKEITIMTKRRMEKAERDERVDITKALTPVKTYMGGFTRPQDLRVSNWWPGGAYIAKGKVYEAPPPAAYEPHTVFLLEARYLTRHGVGRQDSIEYVVGVCREGDLPDVLAKYNSWSCDKEQLEIMDNAVWPWIEKKKKKSVVWWDKTESRSDVLARRHKEIFEAPLPDEVAETSTAAGDLASAPSPPASASRQTYIQTRAYHSSAPSRSDSDEKTRTTPSERAAEIPTSAWSRPHKPSQDADDDVVPAYYVERRRQLDEIAERKEAEGGLMAQLSAGILSEGIAAQTRPREEKIPPEVVEEDGTVRLPSGFEPPTPATEFHPVAALPAVETDDPVVKLGNITWEEALAPSDAEADAEAVDAAASGSSSPASRGVRGFHTSAVARAREVPLPDLDSHAASSSQRPLKRLPKDSAPVKPKQAPFSVGAKNEEQEDGDDFFLEGDDVVEEVGGPVSPIAETVRDFNSQLHEYREQYMKTLKEEPFWRPVLTATFSTRSLALTYARLSRALPRGLPFYASIDEADRKYGPTFNSRMRQLRVRRMRQLALDIARRLRGDFGGFPGIRFSPSDRGRTLGGEGLEAPIPSDKRTVLIGVAGWDSRGEELREVTEQEIAELELDEGFNVFSLDQWGRRMDGVEWRRPQAPITTKALSRALDNELEGLSPRERKLKTLEITEREGRKIAFALSQKNRNVHYPHKQQMSLKQFDAVEVPAAIVHEPKGEKA
;
A
#
# COMPACT_ATOMS: atom_id res chain seq x y z
N MET A 1 -8.37 62.97 28.81
CA MET A 1 -9.74 62.56 28.44
C MET A 1 -9.74 62.08 26.99
N SER A 2 -9.62 60.78 26.79
CA SER A 2 -9.76 60.15 25.45
C SER A 2 -10.90 59.13 25.53
N TYR A 3 -11.83 59.22 24.58
CA TYR A 3 -12.97 58.32 24.46
C TYR A 3 -12.61 57.12 23.56
N PRO A 4 -13.13 55.91 23.86
CA PRO A 4 -12.83 54.71 23.10
C PRO A 4 -13.68 54.63 21.82
N ARG A 5 -13.05 54.14 20.75
CA ARG A 5 -13.61 53.99 19.41
C ARG A 5 -14.36 52.65 19.31
N ILE A 6 -15.69 52.70 19.34
CA ILE A 6 -16.56 51.53 19.13
C ILE A 6 -16.52 51.12 17.65
N LYS A 7 -16.05 49.91 17.35
CA LYS A 7 -16.15 49.30 16.01
C LYS A 7 -17.54 48.69 15.83
N ALA A 8 -18.35 49.27 14.96
CA ALA A 8 -19.62 48.69 14.53
C ALA A 8 -19.37 47.45 13.66
N GLY A 9 -19.74 46.27 14.16
CA GLY A 9 -19.77 45.02 13.40
C GLY A 9 -20.96 44.99 12.46
N SER A 10 -20.75 45.23 11.18
CA SER A 10 -21.75 45.04 10.12
C SER A 10 -22.04 43.55 9.95
N LYS A 11 -23.18 43.11 10.46
CA LYS A 11 -23.75 41.77 10.25
C LYS A 11 -24.36 41.73 8.85
N VAL A 12 -23.55 41.35 7.85
CA VAL A 12 -24.05 41.12 6.49
C VAL A 12 -25.05 39.96 6.53
N MET A 13 -26.34 40.28 6.42
CA MET A 13 -27.39 39.30 6.18
C MET A 13 -27.05 38.54 4.89
N ARG A 14 -26.71 37.26 4.99
CA ARG A 14 -26.72 36.35 3.84
C ARG A 14 -28.16 36.30 3.34
N MET A 15 -28.46 37.08 2.31
CA MET A 15 -29.71 36.93 1.57
C MET A 15 -29.78 35.48 1.09
N HIS A 16 -30.82 34.76 1.53
CA HIS A 16 -31.14 33.44 1.04
C HIS A 16 -31.25 33.53 -0.49
N ALA A 17 -30.28 32.92 -1.18
CA ALA A 17 -30.29 32.88 -2.64
C ALA A 17 -31.61 32.26 -3.08
N SER A 18 -32.41 33.01 -3.83
CA SER A 18 -33.66 32.53 -4.41
C SER A 18 -33.43 31.16 -5.06
N PRO A 19 -34.36 30.19 -4.91
CA PRO A 19 -34.23 28.88 -5.52
C PRO A 19 -33.98 29.06 -7.01
N ARG A 20 -32.77 28.71 -7.47
CA ARG A 20 -32.41 28.79 -8.88
C ARG A 20 -33.39 27.90 -9.63
N ILE A 21 -34.20 28.52 -10.48
CA ILE A 21 -35.08 27.81 -11.41
C ILE A 21 -34.17 26.82 -12.15
N PRO A 22 -34.43 25.50 -12.08
CA PRO A 22 -33.60 24.51 -12.74
C PRO A 22 -33.59 24.85 -14.23
N THR A 23 -32.41 25.24 -14.73
CA THR A 23 -32.20 25.52 -16.14
C THR A 23 -32.64 24.27 -16.90
N PRO A 24 -33.47 24.38 -17.95
CA PRO A 24 -33.91 23.21 -18.71
C PRO A 24 -32.67 22.44 -19.14
N ALA A 25 -32.58 21.18 -18.71
CA ALA A 25 -31.40 20.35 -18.93
C ALA A 25 -31.17 20.24 -20.44
N VAL A 26 -30.18 20.95 -20.96
CA VAL A 26 -29.73 20.82 -22.35
C VAL A 26 -29.35 19.36 -22.53
N GLN A 27 -30.11 18.65 -23.36
CA GLN A 27 -29.86 17.23 -23.61
C GLN A 27 -28.48 17.12 -24.26
N ALA A 28 -27.54 16.48 -23.56
CA ALA A 28 -26.23 16.20 -24.13
C ALA A 28 -26.41 15.34 -25.40
N PRO A 29 -25.65 15.59 -26.47
CA PRO A 29 -25.72 14.77 -27.67
C PRO A 29 -25.43 13.30 -27.31
N PRO A 30 -26.04 12.33 -28.01
CA PRO A 30 -25.77 10.93 -27.76
C PRO A 30 -24.28 10.62 -27.97
N PRO A 31 -23.68 9.74 -27.13
CA PRO A 31 -22.28 9.39 -27.26
C PRO A 31 -22.00 8.70 -28.59
N SER A 32 -20.82 8.95 -29.17
CA SER A 32 -20.38 8.29 -30.40
C SER A 32 -20.16 6.78 -30.19
N SER A 33 -20.20 5.98 -31.26
CA SER A 33 -19.98 4.53 -31.22
C SER A 33 -18.64 4.10 -30.60
N LYS A 34 -17.58 4.86 -30.90
CA LYS A 34 -16.26 4.71 -30.27
C LYS A 34 -16.30 5.00 -28.78
N GLU A 35 -16.99 6.06 -28.36
CA GLU A 35 -17.18 6.37 -26.95
C GLU A 35 -18.01 5.30 -26.24
N ILE A 36 -19.07 4.78 -26.86
CA ILE A 36 -19.86 3.66 -26.34
C ILE A 36 -18.95 2.44 -26.10
N THR A 37 -18.11 2.08 -27.07
CA THR A 37 -17.12 0.98 -26.95
C THR A 37 -16.18 1.19 -25.76
N ILE A 38 -15.61 2.39 -25.62
CA ILE A 38 -14.71 2.74 -24.50
C ILE A 38 -15.47 2.73 -23.17
N MET A 39 -16.69 3.25 -23.13
CA MET A 39 -17.53 3.27 -21.93
C MET A 39 -17.88 1.86 -21.49
N THR A 40 -18.25 0.98 -22.43
CA THR A 40 -18.54 -0.44 -22.15
C THR A 40 -17.31 -1.16 -21.60
N LYS A 41 -16.14 -1.01 -22.24
CA LYS A 41 -14.88 -1.55 -21.72
C LYS A 41 -14.61 -1.07 -20.29
N ARG A 42 -14.74 0.23 -20.04
CA ARG A 42 -14.54 0.82 -18.69
C ARG A 42 -15.55 0.30 -17.67
N ARG A 43 -16.80 0.04 -18.08
CA ARG A 43 -17.83 -0.53 -17.20
C ARG A 43 -17.50 -1.99 -16.84
N MET A 44 -17.06 -2.80 -17.80
CA MET A 44 -16.61 -4.19 -17.55
C MET A 44 -15.40 -4.22 -16.61
N GLU A 45 -14.36 -3.41 -16.87
CA GLU A 45 -13.18 -3.30 -15.99
C GLU A 45 -13.55 -2.78 -14.59
N LYS A 46 -14.54 -1.87 -14.51
CA LYS A 46 -15.04 -1.36 -13.24
C LYS A 46 -15.78 -2.46 -12.46
N ALA A 47 -16.62 -3.24 -13.13
CA ALA A 47 -17.34 -4.35 -12.50
C ALA A 47 -16.37 -5.35 -11.84
N GLU A 48 -15.35 -5.79 -12.56
CA GLU A 48 -14.30 -6.67 -12.00
C GLU A 48 -13.52 -5.98 -10.87
N ARG A 49 -13.23 -4.68 -11.00
CA ARG A 49 -12.56 -3.91 -9.94
C ARG A 49 -13.42 -3.81 -8.68
N ASP A 50 -14.72 -3.60 -8.81
CA ASP A 50 -15.66 -3.51 -7.69
C ASP A 50 -15.73 -4.85 -6.96
N GLU A 51 -15.81 -5.99 -7.68
CA GLU A 51 -15.69 -7.33 -7.09
C GLU A 51 -14.39 -7.50 -6.28
N ARG A 52 -13.24 -7.15 -6.87
CA ARG A 52 -11.94 -7.22 -6.19
C ARG A 52 -11.89 -6.38 -4.93
N VAL A 53 -12.48 -5.18 -4.95
CA VAL A 53 -12.53 -4.30 -3.78
C VAL A 53 -13.32 -4.95 -2.66
N ASP A 54 -14.43 -5.60 -2.99
CA ASP A 54 -15.29 -6.26 -1.99
C ASP A 54 -14.66 -7.53 -1.44
N ILE A 55 -14.02 -8.35 -2.27
CA ILE A 55 -13.21 -9.50 -1.82
C ILE A 55 -12.06 -9.01 -0.92
N THR A 56 -11.38 -7.92 -1.30
CA THR A 56 -10.29 -7.34 -0.48
C THR A 56 -10.82 -6.88 0.88
N LYS A 57 -11.98 -6.20 0.91
CA LYS A 57 -12.63 -5.75 2.14
C LYS A 57 -13.02 -6.91 3.03
N ALA A 58 -13.61 -7.96 2.45
CA ALA A 58 -13.96 -9.18 3.14
C ALA A 58 -12.73 -9.81 3.83
N LEU A 59 -11.61 -9.97 3.10
CA LEU A 59 -10.37 -10.56 3.64
C LEU A 59 -9.59 -9.66 4.59
N THR A 60 -9.84 -8.34 4.58
CA THR A 60 -9.11 -7.41 5.44
C THR A 60 -9.77 -7.40 6.82
N PRO A 61 -9.02 -7.67 7.92
CA PRO A 61 -9.59 -7.62 9.25
C PRO A 61 -10.20 -6.24 9.52
N VAL A 62 -11.39 -6.23 10.10
CA VAL A 62 -12.11 -4.98 10.38
C VAL A 62 -11.31 -4.15 11.38
N LYS A 63 -11.22 -2.85 11.14
CA LYS A 63 -10.58 -1.93 12.09
C LYS A 63 -11.41 -1.87 13.37
N THR A 64 -10.85 -2.37 14.46
CA THR A 64 -11.40 -2.22 15.81
C THR A 64 -11.09 -0.82 16.33
N TYR A 65 -12.11 -0.08 16.74
CA TYR A 65 -11.94 1.20 17.43
C TYR A 65 -11.84 0.99 18.94
N MET A 66 -11.40 2.01 19.68
CA MET A 66 -11.31 1.98 21.15
C MET A 66 -12.68 1.56 21.71
N GLY A 67 -12.71 0.50 22.53
CA GLY A 67 -13.94 -0.10 23.06
C GLY A 67 -14.46 -1.34 22.30
N GLY A 68 -13.71 -1.88 21.33
CA GLY A 68 -14.07 -3.14 20.66
C GLY A 68 -15.15 -3.02 19.58
N PHE A 69 -15.72 -1.83 19.38
CA PHE A 69 -16.68 -1.59 18.31
C PHE A 69 -16.02 -1.62 16.93
N THR A 70 -16.66 -2.32 16.00
CA THR A 70 -16.28 -2.38 14.59
C THR A 70 -17.28 -1.59 13.76
N ARG A 71 -16.80 -0.68 12.90
CA ARG A 71 -17.66 0.02 11.94
C ARG A 71 -18.06 -0.96 10.82
N PRO A 72 -19.35 -1.10 10.48
CA PRO A 72 -19.78 -1.86 9.31
C PRO A 72 -19.07 -1.35 8.06
N GLN A 73 -18.54 -2.27 7.25
CA GLN A 73 -17.92 -1.91 5.98
C GLN A 73 -18.99 -1.85 4.90
N ASP A 74 -19.13 -0.70 4.25
CA ASP A 74 -20.00 -0.57 3.08
C ASP A 74 -19.34 -1.27 1.87
N LEU A 75 -20.05 -2.22 1.26
CA LEU A 75 -19.56 -3.01 0.13
C LEU A 75 -19.96 -2.33 -1.18
N ARG A 76 -19.13 -2.41 -2.23
CA ARG A 76 -19.47 -1.82 -3.54
C ARG A 76 -20.69 -2.49 -4.15
N VAL A 77 -20.85 -3.78 -3.92
CA VAL A 77 -22.01 -4.57 -4.35
C VAL A 77 -23.33 -4.03 -3.80
N SER A 78 -23.34 -3.37 -2.63
CA SER A 78 -24.56 -2.79 -2.03
C SER A 78 -25.20 -1.72 -2.93
N ASN A 79 -24.39 -1.04 -3.75
CA ASN A 79 -24.88 -0.03 -4.69
C ASN A 79 -25.75 -0.61 -5.81
N TRP A 80 -25.65 -1.92 -6.04
CA TRP A 80 -26.42 -2.68 -7.03
C TRP A 80 -27.59 -3.45 -6.41
N TRP A 81 -27.83 -3.35 -5.10
CA TRP A 81 -29.04 -3.90 -4.49
C TRP A 81 -30.29 -3.10 -4.90
N PRO A 82 -31.50 -3.68 -4.85
CA PRO A 82 -32.74 -2.91 -5.02
C PRO A 82 -32.75 -1.66 -4.14
N GLY A 83 -32.99 -0.48 -4.73
CA GLY A 83 -32.89 0.82 -4.04
C GLY A 83 -31.46 1.38 -3.89
N GLY A 84 -30.45 0.62 -4.29
CA GLY A 84 -29.05 1.01 -4.26
C GLY A 84 -28.73 2.20 -5.17
N ALA A 85 -27.68 2.95 -4.83
CA ALA A 85 -27.37 4.23 -5.45
C ALA A 85 -27.06 4.14 -6.96
N TYR A 86 -26.70 2.98 -7.50
CA TYR A 86 -26.45 2.82 -8.94
C TYR A 86 -27.71 2.52 -9.72
N ILE A 87 -28.62 1.73 -9.16
CA ILE A 87 -29.94 1.50 -9.75
C ILE A 87 -30.76 2.80 -9.73
N ALA A 88 -30.75 3.53 -8.60
CA ALA A 88 -31.42 4.83 -8.49
C ALA A 88 -30.90 5.87 -9.51
N LYS A 89 -29.65 5.73 -9.97
CA LYS A 89 -29.02 6.61 -10.97
C LYS A 89 -29.15 6.08 -12.41
N GLY A 90 -29.90 5.00 -12.62
CA GLY A 90 -30.05 4.37 -13.94
C GLY A 90 -28.73 3.88 -14.54
N LYS A 91 -27.74 3.53 -13.70
CA LYS A 91 -26.45 3.05 -14.22
C LYS A 91 -26.61 1.62 -14.72
N VAL A 92 -26.13 1.38 -15.94
CA VAL A 92 -26.12 0.05 -16.55
C VAL A 92 -24.93 -0.75 -16.01
N TYR A 93 -25.21 -1.96 -15.54
CA TYR A 93 -24.19 -2.94 -15.17
C TYR A 93 -23.71 -3.69 -16.42
N GLU A 94 -22.40 -3.81 -16.59
CA GLU A 94 -21.79 -4.66 -17.64
C GLU A 94 -20.97 -5.75 -16.94
N ALA A 95 -21.27 -7.01 -17.27
CA ALA A 95 -20.56 -8.15 -16.70
C ALA A 95 -19.09 -8.18 -17.17
N PRO A 96 -18.15 -8.56 -16.28
CA PRO A 96 -16.78 -8.87 -16.68
C PRO A 96 -16.72 -9.93 -17.80
N PRO A 97 -15.65 -9.94 -18.61
CA PRO A 97 -15.49 -10.96 -19.64
C PRO A 97 -15.38 -12.37 -19.01
N PRO A 98 -15.77 -13.45 -19.72
CA PRO A 98 -15.60 -14.85 -19.28
C PRO A 98 -14.17 -15.18 -18.87
N ALA A 99 -13.18 -14.58 -19.54
CA ALA A 99 -11.77 -14.70 -19.19
C ALA A 99 -11.45 -14.24 -17.75
N ALA A 100 -12.29 -13.40 -17.13
CA ALA A 100 -12.14 -13.03 -15.72
C ALA A 100 -12.58 -14.14 -14.75
N TYR A 101 -13.35 -15.13 -15.24
CA TYR A 101 -13.84 -16.28 -14.49
C TYR A 101 -13.15 -17.59 -14.88
N GLU A 102 -12.06 -17.50 -15.65
CA GLU A 102 -11.14 -18.62 -15.82
C GLU A 102 -10.24 -18.78 -14.58
N PRO A 103 -9.73 -20.00 -14.31
CA PRO A 103 -8.77 -20.21 -13.24
C PRO A 103 -7.46 -19.43 -13.45
N HIS A 104 -7.01 -18.72 -12.41
CA HIS A 104 -5.79 -17.93 -12.41
C HIS A 104 -4.85 -18.38 -11.30
N THR A 105 -3.57 -18.57 -11.64
CA THR A 105 -2.50 -18.94 -10.71
C THR A 105 -1.73 -17.71 -10.26
N VAL A 106 -1.70 -17.50 -8.96
CA VAL A 106 -0.77 -16.56 -8.30
C VAL A 106 0.49 -17.32 -7.93
N PHE A 107 1.64 -16.75 -8.24
CA PHE A 107 2.93 -17.39 -7.98
C PHE A 107 3.84 -16.47 -7.15
N LEU A 108 4.64 -17.10 -6.29
CA LEU A 108 5.78 -16.49 -5.61
C LEU A 108 7.06 -17.04 -6.22
N LEU A 109 7.79 -16.19 -6.95
CA LEU A 109 9.10 -16.54 -7.48
C LEU A 109 10.17 -16.11 -6.48
N GLU A 110 11.22 -16.91 -6.40
CA GLU A 110 12.44 -16.65 -5.66
C GLU A 110 13.62 -16.68 -6.63
N ALA A 111 14.49 -15.69 -6.54
CA ALA A 111 15.74 -15.66 -7.28
C ALA A 111 16.68 -16.78 -6.79
N ARG A 112 17.39 -17.44 -7.71
CA ARG A 112 18.37 -18.49 -7.36
C ARG A 112 19.59 -17.94 -6.62
N TYR A 113 20.00 -16.71 -6.95
CA TYR A 113 21.21 -16.10 -6.43
C TYR A 113 20.90 -14.79 -5.69
N LEU A 114 21.83 -14.35 -4.83
CA LEU A 114 21.74 -13.06 -4.15
C LEU A 114 21.85 -11.93 -5.16
N THR A 115 21.04 -10.89 -5.01
CA THR A 115 21.09 -9.68 -5.82
C THR A 115 21.78 -8.57 -5.04
N ARG A 116 22.65 -7.81 -5.72
CA ARG A 116 23.31 -6.65 -5.13
C ARG A 116 22.40 -5.42 -5.19
N HIS A 117 22.14 -4.81 -4.03
CA HIS A 117 21.21 -3.68 -3.91
C HIS A 117 21.93 -2.34 -3.70
N GLY A 118 22.85 -1.96 -4.58
CA GLY A 118 23.55 -0.67 -4.46
C GLY A 118 24.28 -0.45 -3.12
N VAL A 119 24.73 0.77 -2.85
CA VAL A 119 25.46 1.09 -1.62
C VAL A 119 24.50 1.20 -0.43
N GLY A 120 24.81 0.51 0.68
CA GLY A 120 24.09 0.64 1.95
C GLY A 120 22.90 -0.30 2.14
N ARG A 121 22.57 -1.14 1.14
CA ARG A 121 21.62 -2.25 1.32
C ARG A 121 22.36 -3.57 1.30
N GLN A 122 21.88 -4.52 2.09
CA GLN A 122 22.44 -5.85 2.15
C GLN A 122 22.02 -6.65 0.91
N ASP A 123 22.96 -7.41 0.35
CA ASP A 123 22.66 -8.38 -0.71
C ASP A 123 21.61 -9.38 -0.21
N SER A 124 20.52 -9.53 -0.96
CA SER A 124 19.38 -10.36 -0.56
C SER A 124 18.83 -11.17 -1.72
N ILE A 125 18.08 -12.22 -1.40
CA ILE A 125 17.34 -12.98 -2.40
C ILE A 125 16.08 -12.19 -2.75
N GLU A 126 15.89 -11.92 -4.05
CA GLU A 126 14.71 -11.20 -4.53
C GLU A 126 13.50 -12.11 -4.71
N TYR A 127 12.32 -11.53 -4.51
CA TYR A 127 11.04 -12.23 -4.60
C TYR A 127 10.04 -11.48 -5.48
N VAL A 128 9.35 -12.21 -6.34
CA VAL A 128 8.33 -11.65 -7.23
C VAL A 128 6.99 -12.31 -6.95
N VAL A 129 5.94 -11.49 -6.79
CA VAL A 129 4.56 -11.96 -6.72
C VAL A 129 3.82 -11.51 -7.97
N GLY A 130 3.44 -12.47 -8.80
CA GLY A 130 2.71 -12.25 -10.04
C GLY A 130 1.45 -13.12 -10.14
N VAL A 131 0.63 -12.81 -11.14
CA VAL A 131 -0.58 -13.59 -11.47
C VAL A 131 -0.50 -13.98 -12.94
N CYS A 132 -0.83 -15.22 -13.27
CA CYS A 132 -0.99 -15.72 -14.63
C CYS A 132 -2.27 -16.56 -14.71
N ARG A 133 -2.63 -17.04 -15.90
CA ARG A 133 -3.67 -18.06 -16.04
C ARG A 133 -3.10 -19.43 -15.68
N GLU A 134 -3.96 -20.35 -15.26
CA GLU A 134 -3.54 -21.66 -14.73
C GLU A 134 -2.51 -22.38 -15.63
N GLY A 135 -2.80 -22.54 -16.92
CA GLY A 135 -1.89 -23.21 -17.87
C GLY A 135 -0.72 -22.39 -18.39
N ASP A 136 -0.66 -21.09 -18.09
CA ASP A 136 0.40 -20.22 -18.60
C ASP A 136 1.64 -20.20 -17.69
N LEU A 137 1.59 -20.80 -16.50
CA LEU A 137 2.66 -20.68 -15.51
C LEU A 137 4.05 -21.10 -16.05
N PRO A 138 4.22 -22.27 -16.72
CA PRO A 138 5.54 -22.65 -17.24
C PRO A 138 6.07 -21.69 -18.32
N ASP A 139 5.18 -21.21 -19.20
CA ASP A 139 5.56 -20.27 -20.27
C ASP A 139 5.89 -18.87 -19.71
N VAL A 140 5.16 -18.44 -18.67
CA VAL A 140 5.47 -17.21 -17.95
C VAL A 140 6.81 -17.35 -17.25
N LEU A 141 7.11 -18.47 -16.59
CA LEU A 141 8.41 -18.74 -16.00
C LEU A 141 9.53 -18.77 -17.04
N ALA A 142 9.29 -19.33 -18.22
CA ALA A 142 10.22 -19.27 -19.34
C ALA A 142 10.45 -17.81 -19.79
N LYS A 143 9.39 -16.98 -19.86
CA LYS A 143 9.52 -15.54 -20.11
C LYS A 143 10.40 -14.86 -19.05
N TYR A 144 10.17 -15.14 -17.77
CA TYR A 144 10.97 -14.59 -16.67
C TYR A 144 12.46 -14.97 -16.75
N ASN A 145 12.78 -16.14 -17.32
CA ASN A 145 14.14 -16.64 -17.50
C ASN A 145 14.65 -16.45 -18.94
N SER A 146 14.24 -15.39 -19.63
CA SER A 146 14.61 -15.10 -21.02
C SER A 146 14.96 -13.63 -21.25
N TRP A 147 15.47 -13.30 -22.43
CA TRP A 147 15.68 -11.92 -22.89
C TRP A 147 14.39 -11.08 -22.92
N SER A 148 13.24 -11.74 -23.10
CA SER A 148 11.92 -11.08 -23.16
C SER A 148 11.33 -10.73 -21.78
N CYS A 149 12.10 -10.91 -20.70
CA CYS A 149 11.67 -10.58 -19.36
C CYS A 149 11.41 -9.07 -19.19
N ASP A 150 10.59 -8.71 -18.20
CA ASP A 150 10.34 -7.30 -17.90
C ASP A 150 11.66 -6.63 -17.43
N LYS A 151 11.91 -5.38 -17.85
CA LYS A 151 13.19 -4.68 -17.60
C LYS A 151 13.65 -4.72 -16.14
N GLU A 152 12.72 -4.51 -15.19
CA GLU A 152 12.99 -4.54 -13.75
C GLU A 152 13.56 -5.90 -13.30
N GLN A 153 13.11 -7.00 -13.93
CA GLN A 153 13.53 -8.36 -13.59
C GLN A 153 14.84 -8.73 -14.26
N LEU A 154 15.07 -8.23 -15.48
CA LEU A 154 16.35 -8.35 -16.17
C LEU A 154 17.45 -7.61 -15.38
N GLU A 155 17.17 -6.42 -14.86
CA GLU A 155 18.08 -5.66 -13.98
C GLU A 155 18.43 -6.44 -12.70
N ILE A 156 17.48 -7.21 -12.13
CA ILE A 156 17.74 -8.07 -10.97
C ILE A 156 18.72 -9.20 -11.34
N MET A 157 18.59 -9.77 -12.54
CA MET A 157 19.48 -10.81 -13.06
C MET A 157 20.88 -10.24 -13.37
N ASP A 158 20.95 -9.03 -13.93
CA ASP A 158 22.20 -8.32 -14.18
C ASP A 158 22.97 -8.09 -12.86
N ASN A 159 22.25 -7.74 -11.79
CA ASN A 159 22.81 -7.48 -10.47
C ASN A 159 23.04 -8.73 -9.60
N ALA A 160 22.72 -9.93 -10.10
CA ALA A 160 22.85 -11.17 -9.35
C ALA A 160 24.33 -11.59 -9.17
N VAL A 161 24.62 -12.25 -8.04
CA VAL A 161 25.94 -12.83 -7.75
C VAL A 161 25.98 -14.25 -8.31
N TRP A 162 26.20 -14.35 -9.62
CA TRP A 162 26.30 -15.64 -10.31
C TRP A 162 27.52 -16.48 -9.84
N PRO A 163 27.45 -17.83 -9.89
CA PRO A 163 28.49 -18.71 -9.35
C PRO A 163 29.89 -18.53 -9.95
N TRP A 164 29.97 -18.21 -11.24
CA TRP A 164 31.24 -17.99 -11.96
C TRP A 164 31.82 -16.59 -11.75
N ILE A 165 31.08 -15.67 -11.13
CA ILE A 165 31.62 -14.36 -10.78
C ILE A 165 32.49 -14.52 -9.56
N GLU A 166 33.76 -14.15 -9.69
CA GLU A 166 34.68 -14.14 -8.56
C GLU A 166 34.10 -13.28 -7.44
N LYS A 167 33.90 -13.90 -6.26
CA LYS A 167 33.46 -13.19 -5.07
C LYS A 167 34.49 -12.12 -4.77
N LYS A 168 34.11 -10.84 -4.95
CA LYS A 168 34.94 -9.69 -4.58
C LYS A 168 35.37 -9.91 -3.14
N LYS A 169 36.67 -10.18 -2.93
CA LYS A 169 37.24 -10.26 -1.58
C LYS A 169 36.94 -8.91 -0.94
N LYS A 170 36.18 -8.92 0.17
CA LYS A 170 35.90 -7.70 0.92
C LYS A 170 37.25 -7.11 1.29
N LYS A 171 37.68 -6.05 0.58
CA LYS A 171 38.86 -5.30 0.97
C LYS A 171 38.52 -4.74 2.34
N SER A 172 39.15 -5.27 3.38
CA SER A 172 39.01 -4.68 4.70
C SER A 172 39.51 -3.25 4.57
N VAL A 173 38.58 -2.29 4.67
CA VAL A 173 38.96 -0.89 4.74
C VAL A 173 39.69 -0.75 6.07
N VAL A 174 41.00 -0.62 5.97
CA VAL A 174 41.87 -0.31 7.10
C VAL A 174 41.57 1.14 7.43
N TRP A 175 40.80 1.36 8.48
CA TRP A 175 40.37 2.70 8.94
C TRP A 175 41.33 3.30 9.95
N TRP A 176 42.43 2.60 10.25
CA TRP A 176 43.53 3.07 11.08
C TRP A 176 44.74 3.40 10.21
N ASP A 177 45.61 4.27 10.72
CA ASP A 177 46.83 4.63 10.02
C ASP A 177 47.75 3.41 9.89
N LYS A 178 48.56 3.40 8.81
CA LYS A 178 49.51 2.30 8.56
C LYS A 178 50.52 2.10 9.70
N THR A 179 50.71 3.11 10.54
CA THR A 179 51.61 3.10 11.70
C THR A 179 50.95 2.57 12.98
N GLU A 180 49.62 2.51 13.04
CA GLU A 180 48.90 2.04 14.22
C GLU A 180 48.58 0.55 14.11
N SER A 181 48.74 -0.20 15.21
CA SER A 181 48.36 -1.60 15.23
C SER A 181 46.84 -1.74 15.42
N ARG A 182 46.24 -2.77 14.80
CA ARG A 182 44.79 -3.04 14.92
C ARG A 182 44.35 -3.18 16.39
N SER A 183 45.19 -3.79 17.22
CA SER A 183 44.91 -3.99 18.64
C SER A 183 44.85 -2.66 19.38
N ASP A 184 45.77 -1.74 19.11
CA ASP A 184 45.84 -0.45 19.82
C ASP A 184 44.64 0.42 19.48
N VAL A 185 44.23 0.42 18.21
CA VAL A 185 43.07 1.17 17.76
C VAL A 185 41.77 0.61 18.35
N LEU A 186 41.63 -0.73 18.41
CA LEU A 186 40.47 -1.37 19.05
C LEU A 186 40.46 -1.12 20.56
N ALA A 187 41.61 -1.18 21.23
CA ALA A 187 41.74 -0.88 22.66
C ALA A 187 41.39 0.58 22.96
N ARG A 188 41.88 1.53 22.15
CA ARG A 188 41.54 2.96 22.24
C ARG A 188 40.05 3.20 22.06
N ARG A 189 39.42 2.59 21.04
CA ARG A 189 37.96 2.69 20.82
C ARG A 189 37.14 2.04 21.93
N HIS A 190 37.60 0.90 22.46
CA HIS A 190 36.93 0.26 23.58
C HIS A 190 37.00 1.15 24.82
N LYS A 191 38.16 1.75 25.08
CA LYS A 191 38.36 2.75 26.14
C LYS A 191 37.49 3.99 25.94
N GLU A 192 37.41 4.53 24.73
CA GLU A 192 36.52 5.67 24.42
C GLU A 192 35.03 5.34 24.56
N ILE A 193 34.59 4.12 24.26
CA ILE A 193 33.17 3.75 24.31
C ILE A 193 32.75 3.36 25.74
N PHE A 194 33.61 2.65 26.47
CA PHE A 194 33.25 2.05 27.77
C PHE A 194 33.88 2.75 28.98
N GLU A 195 35.00 3.45 28.82
CA GLU A 195 35.68 4.18 29.90
C GLU A 195 35.58 5.71 29.74
N ALA A 196 34.88 6.22 28.72
CA ALA A 196 34.53 7.63 28.71
C ALA A 196 33.71 7.91 29.98
N PRO A 197 34.13 8.86 30.83
CA PRO A 197 33.38 9.19 32.03
C PRO A 197 31.96 9.54 31.61
N LEU A 198 30.98 8.86 32.21
CA LEU A 198 29.60 9.32 32.16
C LEU A 198 29.62 10.81 32.53
N PRO A 199 28.86 11.67 31.85
CA PRO A 199 28.77 13.09 32.18
C PRO A 199 28.01 13.24 33.50
N ASP A 200 28.63 12.80 34.59
CA ASP A 200 28.25 13.13 35.94
C ASP A 200 28.81 14.54 36.21
N GLU A 201 27.92 15.42 36.66
CA GLU A 201 28.21 16.75 37.21
C GLU A 201 28.59 17.86 36.20
N VAL A 202 27.62 18.30 35.40
CA VAL A 202 27.48 19.76 35.22
C VAL A 202 26.71 20.25 36.44
N ALA A 203 27.44 20.46 37.53
CA ALA A 203 26.92 21.03 38.75
C ALA A 203 26.24 22.37 38.45
N GLU A 204 25.01 22.49 38.94
CA GLU A 204 24.30 23.74 39.11
C GLU A 204 25.13 24.67 39.99
N THR A 205 25.84 25.63 39.40
CA THR A 205 26.28 26.83 40.11
C THR A 205 25.40 28.00 39.68
N SER A 206 24.26 28.13 40.36
CA SER A 206 23.68 29.45 40.60
C SER A 206 24.47 30.10 41.74
N THR A 207 25.09 31.26 41.51
CA THR A 207 25.05 32.40 42.44
C THR A 207 25.72 33.63 41.83
N ALA A 208 25.07 34.77 42.08
CA ALA A 208 25.59 36.13 42.20
C ALA A 208 25.64 37.02 40.96
N ALA A 209 24.76 38.02 41.05
CA ALA A 209 24.84 39.32 40.40
C ALA A 209 26.23 39.97 40.53
N GLY A 210 26.64 40.71 39.49
CA GLY A 210 27.83 41.57 39.56
C GLY A 210 28.29 42.07 38.20
N ASP A 211 27.97 43.34 37.93
CA ASP A 211 28.69 44.31 37.11
C ASP A 211 28.93 44.10 35.60
N LEU A 212 28.22 44.98 34.88
CA LEU A 212 28.60 45.59 33.61
C LEU A 212 29.99 46.28 33.74
N ALA A 213 31.01 45.76 33.05
CA ALA A 213 31.92 46.54 32.21
C ALA A 213 33.11 45.70 31.71
N SER A 214 33.43 45.90 30.43
CA SER A 214 34.75 45.72 29.82
C SER A 214 35.38 44.32 29.84
N ALA A 215 35.35 43.66 28.68
CA ALA A 215 36.46 42.82 28.25
C ALA A 215 36.50 42.69 26.71
N PRO A 216 37.71 42.43 26.14
CA PRO A 216 38.08 42.74 24.78
C PRO A 216 37.94 41.56 23.82
N SER A 217 38.07 41.86 22.53
CA SER A 217 38.16 40.94 21.40
C SER A 217 39.36 39.98 21.48
N PRO A 218 39.18 38.70 21.10
CA PRO A 218 40.25 37.86 20.58
C PRO A 218 39.91 37.25 19.20
N PRO A 219 40.91 36.65 18.52
CA PRO A 219 41.08 36.79 17.08
C PRO A 219 40.54 35.62 16.25
N ALA A 220 40.44 35.90 14.94
CA ALA A 220 40.14 34.97 13.87
C ALA A 220 41.02 33.70 13.89
N SER A 221 40.40 32.51 13.80
CA SER A 221 40.83 31.44 12.89
C SER A 221 39.98 30.16 12.97
N ALA A 222 39.81 29.56 11.78
CA ALA A 222 39.53 28.16 11.48
C ALA A 222 38.13 27.59 11.79
N SER A 223 37.28 27.70 10.78
CA SER A 223 36.06 26.92 10.56
C SER A 223 36.28 25.40 10.66
N ARG A 224 35.69 24.76 11.66
CA ARG A 224 35.46 23.31 11.70
C ARG A 224 34.00 23.05 11.35
N GLN A 225 33.74 22.68 10.10
CA GLN A 225 32.42 22.25 9.62
C GLN A 225 32.03 20.92 10.29
N THR A 226 31.10 20.96 11.23
CA THR A 226 30.37 19.78 11.69
C THR A 226 29.23 19.49 10.72
N TYR A 227 29.45 18.56 9.80
CA TYR A 227 28.39 18.02 8.95
C TYR A 227 27.44 17.16 9.81
N ILE A 228 26.32 17.75 10.22
CA ILE A 228 25.16 16.99 10.69
C ILE A 228 24.50 16.38 9.46
N GLN A 229 24.82 15.11 9.17
CA GLN A 229 24.12 14.35 8.14
C GLN A 229 22.71 13.99 8.62
N THR A 230 21.74 14.81 8.22
CA THR A 230 20.32 14.47 8.29
C THR A 230 20.04 13.27 7.39
N ARG A 231 19.77 12.10 7.99
CA ARG A 231 19.27 10.91 7.30
C ARG A 231 17.86 11.19 6.76
N ALA A 232 17.75 11.54 5.50
CA ALA A 232 16.49 11.54 4.77
C ALA A 232 16.12 10.09 4.37
N TYR A 233 15.06 9.56 4.98
CA TYR A 233 14.41 8.35 4.48
C TYR A 233 13.65 8.69 3.19
N HIS A 234 14.26 8.40 2.03
CA HIS A 234 13.53 8.47 0.76
C HIS A 234 12.65 7.23 0.60
N SER A 235 11.36 7.37 0.89
CA SER A 235 10.32 6.49 0.35
C SER A 235 10.11 6.84 -1.12
N SER A 236 10.79 6.13 -2.01
CA SER A 236 10.60 6.22 -3.46
C SER A 236 9.23 5.63 -3.84
N ALA A 237 8.20 6.48 -3.85
CA ALA A 237 6.99 6.22 -4.62
C ALA A 237 7.24 6.67 -6.07
N PRO A 238 7.13 5.80 -7.08
CA PRO A 238 7.36 6.21 -8.46
C PRO A 238 6.20 7.10 -8.95
N SER A 239 6.52 8.35 -9.29
CA SER A 239 5.69 9.19 -10.14
C SER A 239 5.74 8.62 -11.56
N ARG A 240 4.67 7.93 -11.99
CA ARG A 240 4.54 7.50 -13.38
C ARG A 240 4.01 8.65 -14.22
N SER A 241 4.79 9.03 -15.23
CA SER A 241 4.39 9.89 -16.33
C SER A 241 3.44 9.13 -17.26
N ASP A 242 2.16 9.53 -17.26
CA ASP A 242 1.21 9.14 -18.30
C ASP A 242 1.48 10.02 -19.54
N SER A 243 2.18 9.46 -20.53
CA SER A 243 2.23 9.99 -21.90
C SER A 243 1.28 9.16 -22.76
N ASP A 244 0.02 9.58 -22.86
CA ASP A 244 -0.89 9.11 -23.91
C ASP A 244 -1.74 10.30 -24.37
N GLU A 245 -1.20 10.98 -25.37
CA GLU A 245 -1.74 12.17 -26.00
C GLU A 245 -2.50 11.77 -27.26
N LYS A 246 -3.83 11.88 -27.23
CA LYS A 246 -4.67 12.45 -28.31
C LYS A 246 -6.15 12.38 -27.95
N THR A 247 -6.82 13.52 -28.16
CA THR A 247 -8.26 13.83 -28.02
C THR A 247 -8.77 14.17 -26.61
N ARG A 248 -8.53 15.42 -26.17
CA ARG A 248 -9.39 16.11 -25.21
C ARG A 248 -9.60 17.56 -25.60
N THR A 249 -10.86 17.98 -25.45
CA THR A 249 -11.34 19.37 -25.42
C THR A 249 -10.44 20.28 -24.59
N THR A 250 -10.31 21.52 -25.04
CA THR A 250 -9.34 22.49 -24.49
C THR A 250 -9.64 22.75 -22.99
N PRO A 251 -8.60 22.89 -22.15
CA PRO A 251 -8.76 23.22 -20.73
C PRO A 251 -9.56 24.51 -20.48
N SER A 252 -9.61 25.44 -21.45
CA SER A 252 -10.38 26.68 -21.37
C SER A 252 -11.89 26.45 -21.35
N GLU A 253 -12.41 25.50 -22.15
CA GLU A 253 -13.84 25.20 -22.18
C GLU A 253 -14.30 24.51 -20.88
N ARG A 254 -13.45 23.68 -20.29
CA ARG A 254 -13.77 22.98 -19.02
C ARG A 254 -13.70 23.89 -17.79
N ALA A 255 -13.04 25.05 -17.89
CA ALA A 255 -12.90 26.02 -16.81
C ALA A 255 -14.09 27.00 -16.72
N ALA A 256 -14.88 27.16 -17.79
CA ALA A 256 -16.01 28.08 -17.82
C ALA A 256 -17.27 27.56 -17.10
N GLU A 257 -17.41 26.24 -16.91
CA GLU A 257 -18.66 25.61 -16.44
C GLU A 257 -18.70 25.23 -14.95
N ILE A 258 -17.59 25.32 -14.21
CA ILE A 258 -17.55 24.94 -12.78
C ILE A 258 -17.42 26.20 -11.91
N PRO A 259 -18.43 26.54 -11.08
CA PRO A 259 -18.28 27.61 -10.09
C PRO A 259 -17.18 27.23 -9.09
N THR A 260 -16.22 28.13 -8.95
CA THR A 260 -14.94 27.98 -8.27
C THR A 260 -15.07 27.53 -6.81
N SER A 261 -14.75 26.25 -6.56
CA SER A 261 -14.41 25.78 -5.21
C SER A 261 -12.99 26.23 -4.86
N ALA A 262 -12.73 26.56 -3.59
CA ALA A 262 -11.46 27.07 -3.04
C ALA A 262 -10.23 26.13 -3.17
N TRP A 263 -10.31 25.12 -4.04
CA TRP A 263 -9.27 24.13 -4.34
C TRP A 263 -8.78 24.21 -5.79
N SER A 264 -9.23 25.19 -6.58
CA SER A 264 -8.69 25.43 -7.91
C SER A 264 -7.25 25.95 -7.78
N ARG A 265 -6.30 25.18 -8.32
CA ARG A 265 -4.90 25.58 -8.46
C ARG A 265 -4.83 26.99 -9.07
N PRO A 266 -3.98 27.90 -8.55
CA PRO A 266 -3.81 29.22 -9.16
C PRO A 266 -3.43 29.07 -10.64
N HIS A 267 -3.95 29.97 -11.47
CA HIS A 267 -3.70 29.99 -12.91
C HIS A 267 -2.20 29.84 -13.18
N LYS A 268 -1.82 28.88 -14.04
CA LYS A 268 -0.48 28.91 -14.62
C LYS A 268 -0.38 30.22 -15.44
N PRO A 269 0.59 31.11 -15.17
CA PRO A 269 0.83 32.24 -16.06
C PRO A 269 1.11 31.73 -17.48
N SER A 270 0.71 32.51 -18.48
CA SER A 270 0.93 32.20 -19.89
C SER A 270 2.40 31.95 -20.16
N GLN A 271 2.66 31.04 -21.10
CA GLN A 271 3.97 30.46 -21.42
C GLN A 271 4.93 31.42 -22.15
N ASP A 272 4.66 32.73 -22.08
CA ASP A 272 5.40 33.82 -22.75
C ASP A 272 6.28 34.64 -21.79
N ALA A 273 6.52 34.14 -20.57
CA ALA A 273 7.46 34.78 -19.65
C ALA A 273 8.87 34.26 -19.94
N ASP A 274 9.80 35.17 -20.25
CA ASP A 274 11.22 34.87 -20.51
C ASP A 274 11.81 33.88 -19.48
N ASP A 275 12.55 32.87 -19.95
CA ASP A 275 13.17 31.81 -19.14
C ASP A 275 14.13 32.35 -18.06
N ASP A 276 14.57 33.62 -18.17
CA ASP A 276 15.43 34.30 -17.20
C ASP A 276 14.66 34.90 -16.00
N VAL A 277 13.32 34.93 -16.02
CA VAL A 277 12.51 35.53 -14.95
C VAL A 277 11.88 34.43 -14.09
N VAL A 278 12.40 34.27 -12.88
CA VAL A 278 11.85 33.35 -11.87
C VAL A 278 10.38 33.72 -11.60
N PRO A 279 9.41 32.82 -11.86
CA PRO A 279 7.99 33.13 -11.66
C PRO A 279 7.71 33.61 -10.23
N ALA A 280 6.89 34.65 -10.09
CA ALA A 280 6.61 35.31 -8.80
C ALA A 280 6.16 34.34 -7.68
N TYR A 281 5.50 33.23 -8.03
CA TYR A 281 5.08 32.22 -7.06
C TYR A 281 6.26 31.53 -6.35
N TYR A 282 7.42 31.39 -7.00
CA TYR A 282 8.62 30.83 -6.38
C TYR A 282 9.26 31.82 -5.41
N VAL A 283 9.18 33.12 -5.71
CA VAL A 283 9.65 34.19 -4.82
C VAL A 283 8.76 34.27 -3.58
N GLU A 284 7.43 34.23 -3.74
CA GLU A 284 6.49 34.20 -2.62
C GLU A 284 6.62 32.93 -1.78
N ARG A 285 6.76 31.75 -2.41
CA ARG A 285 6.95 30.49 -1.68
C ARG A 285 8.27 30.49 -0.90
N ARG A 286 9.35 31.07 -1.45
CA ARG A 286 10.63 31.20 -0.74
C ARG A 286 10.51 32.15 0.44
N ARG A 287 9.84 33.30 0.26
CA ARG A 287 9.54 34.24 1.34
C ARG A 287 8.73 33.60 2.48
N GLN A 288 7.74 32.76 2.15
CA GLN A 288 6.97 31.99 3.14
C GLN A 288 7.83 30.97 3.88
N LEU A 289 8.74 30.28 3.19
CA LEU A 289 9.67 29.34 3.82
C LEU A 289 10.66 30.06 4.74
N ASP A 290 11.15 31.23 4.34
CA ASP A 290 12.05 32.05 5.14
C ASP A 290 11.32 32.59 6.39
N GLU A 291 10.08 33.06 6.29
CA GLU A 291 9.26 33.46 7.46
C GLU A 291 8.99 32.29 8.42
N ILE A 292 8.76 31.09 7.89
CA ILE A 292 8.57 29.90 8.72
C ILE A 292 9.88 29.50 9.41
N ALA A 293 11.02 29.61 8.71
CA ALA A 293 12.33 29.31 9.26
C ALA A 293 12.70 30.29 10.39
N GLU A 294 12.48 31.60 10.18
CA GLU A 294 12.74 32.64 11.18
C GLU A 294 11.86 32.46 12.43
N ARG A 295 10.56 32.12 12.26
CA ARG A 295 9.69 31.80 13.40
C ARG A 295 10.06 30.49 14.09
N LYS A 296 10.56 29.50 13.35
CA LYS A 296 11.01 28.23 13.93
C LYS A 296 12.25 28.41 14.82
N GLU A 297 13.11 29.37 14.48
CA GLU A 297 14.23 29.78 15.32
C GLU A 297 13.77 30.60 16.54
N ALA A 298 12.75 31.45 16.40
CA ALA A 298 12.24 32.29 17.50
C ALA A 298 11.33 31.54 18.51
N GLU A 299 10.47 30.62 18.06
CA GLU A 299 9.37 30.05 18.87
C GLU A 299 9.64 28.62 19.38
N GLY A 300 10.79 28.02 19.05
CA GLY A 300 11.10 26.64 19.41
C GLY A 300 10.31 25.62 18.57
N GLY A 301 11.03 24.69 17.95
CA GLY A 301 10.58 23.95 16.76
C GLY A 301 9.30 23.11 16.84
N LEU A 302 8.68 22.93 18.01
CA LEU A 302 7.45 22.16 18.15
C LEU A 302 6.18 23.02 18.05
N MET A 303 6.19 24.28 18.53
CA MET A 303 5.02 25.16 18.45
C MET A 303 4.81 25.70 17.03
N ALA A 304 5.90 26.01 16.34
CA ALA A 304 5.89 26.56 14.98
C ALA A 304 5.21 25.63 13.94
N GLN A 305 5.32 24.30 14.09
CA GLN A 305 4.65 23.36 13.19
C GLN A 305 3.14 23.29 13.42
N LEU A 306 2.68 23.46 14.66
CA LEU A 306 1.26 23.47 15.01
C LEU A 306 0.61 24.80 14.62
N SER A 307 1.30 25.93 14.79
CA SER A 307 0.77 27.25 14.42
C SER A 307 0.76 27.50 12.91
N ALA A 308 1.72 26.96 12.15
CA ALA A 308 1.78 27.13 10.69
C ALA A 308 0.57 26.53 9.96
N GLY A 309 0.07 25.36 10.38
CA GLY A 309 -1.12 24.74 9.77
C GLY A 309 -2.44 25.46 10.10
N ILE A 310 -2.49 26.18 11.23
CA ILE A 310 -3.71 26.84 11.71
C ILE A 310 -3.87 28.25 11.12
N LEU A 311 -2.77 28.95 10.83
CA LEU A 311 -2.81 30.33 10.33
C LEU A 311 -2.84 30.45 8.80
N SER A 312 -2.30 29.48 8.06
CA SER A 312 -2.22 29.57 6.58
C SER A 312 -3.54 29.31 5.85
N GLU A 313 -4.59 28.82 6.53
CA GLU A 313 -5.85 28.40 5.88
C GLU A 313 -7.04 29.34 6.10
N GLY A 314 -6.93 30.43 6.88
CA GLY A 314 -8.06 31.36 7.10
C GLY A 314 -9.31 30.70 7.75
N ILE A 315 -9.21 29.44 8.16
CA ILE A 315 -10.22 28.70 8.92
C ILE A 315 -9.77 28.75 10.39
N ALA A 316 -9.82 29.94 10.99
CA ALA A 316 -9.80 30.04 12.44
C ALA A 316 -11.16 29.53 12.94
N ALA A 317 -11.27 28.22 13.17
CA ALA A 317 -12.39 27.65 13.91
C ALA A 317 -12.31 28.16 15.35
N GLN A 318 -12.98 29.28 15.61
CA GLN A 318 -13.07 29.85 16.95
C GLN A 318 -13.98 28.93 17.78
N THR A 319 -13.39 27.99 18.51
CA THR A 319 -14.11 27.20 19.52
C THR A 319 -14.42 28.10 20.70
N ARG A 320 -15.58 28.79 20.65
CA ARG A 320 -16.14 29.39 21.86
C ARG A 320 -16.58 28.24 22.78
N PRO A 321 -16.02 28.10 24.00
CA PRO A 321 -16.61 27.22 24.99
C PRO A 321 -18.02 27.75 25.26
N ARG A 322 -19.04 26.99 24.85
CA ARG A 322 -20.40 27.21 25.34
C ARG A 322 -20.46 26.53 26.70
N GLU A 323 -20.74 27.31 27.74
CA GLU A 323 -20.92 26.82 29.11
C GLU A 323 -22.07 25.79 29.18
N GLU A 324 -23.01 25.87 28.24
CA GLU A 324 -24.11 24.92 28.08
C GLU A 324 -23.73 23.82 27.08
N LYS A 325 -22.93 22.84 27.53
CA LYS A 325 -22.65 21.61 26.77
C LYS A 325 -23.70 20.52 26.99
N ILE A 326 -24.69 20.78 27.86
CA ILE A 326 -25.84 19.93 28.13
C ILE A 326 -26.98 20.46 27.26
N PRO A 327 -27.60 19.65 26.39
CA PRO A 327 -28.75 20.12 25.63
C PRO A 327 -29.86 20.58 26.61
N PRO A 328 -30.47 21.74 26.40
CA PRO A 328 -31.50 22.26 27.29
C PRO A 328 -32.67 21.27 27.32
N GLU A 329 -32.94 20.76 28.52
CA GLU A 329 -34.09 19.93 28.83
C GLU A 329 -35.35 20.78 28.75
N VAL A 330 -36.34 20.35 27.96
CA VAL A 330 -37.62 21.03 27.83
C VAL A 330 -38.62 20.31 28.73
N VAL A 331 -39.14 21.02 29.72
CA VAL A 331 -40.25 20.53 30.55
C VAL A 331 -41.53 20.69 29.73
N GLU A 332 -42.17 19.57 29.39
CA GLU A 332 -43.46 19.56 28.72
C GLU A 332 -44.58 19.88 29.73
N GLU A 333 -45.77 20.27 29.25
CA GLU A 333 -46.90 20.69 30.10
C GLU A 333 -47.34 19.59 31.11
N ASP A 334 -47.04 18.32 30.80
CA ASP A 334 -47.30 17.16 31.63
C ASP A 334 -46.28 16.97 32.77
N GLY A 335 -45.28 17.85 32.87
CA GLY A 335 -44.20 17.81 33.88
C GLY A 335 -43.06 16.84 33.53
N THR A 336 -43.12 16.14 32.40
CA THR A 336 -42.05 15.27 31.90
C THR A 336 -40.95 16.08 31.22
N VAL A 337 -39.71 15.70 31.49
CA VAL A 337 -38.53 16.35 30.91
C VAL A 337 -38.08 15.59 29.67
N ARG A 338 -38.16 16.22 28.50
CA ARG A 338 -37.71 15.64 27.24
C ARG A 338 -36.59 16.46 26.61
N LEU A 339 -35.65 15.76 26.00
CA LEU A 339 -34.72 16.40 25.07
C LEU A 339 -35.46 16.80 23.79
N PRO A 340 -35.02 17.84 23.07
CA PRO A 340 -35.59 18.20 21.75
C PRO A 340 -35.54 17.07 20.70
N SER A 341 -34.81 15.99 21.00
CA SER A 341 -34.75 14.75 20.20
C SER A 341 -35.89 13.77 20.47
N GLY A 342 -36.75 14.04 21.45
CA GLY A 342 -37.81 13.14 21.92
C GLY A 342 -37.33 12.04 22.87
N PHE A 343 -36.05 12.03 23.25
CA PHE A 343 -35.50 11.10 24.23
C PHE A 343 -35.82 11.57 25.65
N GLU A 344 -36.44 10.70 26.45
CA GLU A 344 -36.65 10.85 27.89
C GLU A 344 -35.45 10.27 28.65
N PRO A 345 -34.55 11.10 29.21
CA PRO A 345 -33.49 10.58 30.06
C PRO A 345 -34.08 9.99 31.35
N PRO A 346 -33.56 8.86 31.85
CA PRO A 346 -34.07 8.20 33.06
C PRO A 346 -33.86 9.00 34.35
N THR A 347 -33.17 10.13 34.29
CA THR A 347 -32.99 11.06 35.42
C THR A 347 -32.80 12.46 34.82
N PRO A 348 -33.64 13.44 35.16
CA PRO A 348 -33.51 14.81 34.66
C PRO A 348 -32.21 15.45 35.17
N ALA A 349 -31.54 16.25 34.33
CA ALA A 349 -30.22 16.80 34.62
C ALA A 349 -30.18 17.69 35.87
N THR A 350 -31.33 18.25 36.29
CA THR A 350 -31.48 19.01 37.53
C THR A 350 -31.19 18.21 38.80
N GLU A 351 -31.26 16.87 38.77
CA GLU A 351 -30.96 16.01 39.92
C GLU A 351 -29.48 15.59 40.01
N PHE A 352 -28.70 15.76 38.92
CA PHE A 352 -27.31 15.26 38.85
C PHE A 352 -26.25 16.24 39.38
N HIS A 353 -26.58 17.53 39.52
CA HIS A 353 -25.65 18.52 40.07
C HIS A 353 -26.15 19.11 41.40
N PRO A 354 -25.49 18.83 42.54
CA PRO A 354 -25.91 19.35 43.85
C PRO A 354 -25.85 20.89 43.93
N VAL A 355 -25.12 21.56 43.02
CA VAL A 355 -25.07 23.03 42.92
C VAL A 355 -26.32 23.61 42.25
N ALA A 356 -26.99 22.86 41.37
CA ALA A 356 -28.25 23.27 40.75
C ALA A 356 -29.48 22.88 41.59
N ALA A 357 -29.31 21.95 42.54
CA ALA A 357 -30.35 21.45 43.43
C ALA A 357 -30.52 22.27 44.72
N LEU A 358 -29.83 23.41 44.87
CA LEU A 358 -30.11 24.33 45.97
C LEU A 358 -31.46 25.00 45.71
N PRO A 359 -32.50 24.76 46.53
CA PRO A 359 -33.75 25.50 46.41
C PRO A 359 -33.41 26.98 46.61
N ALA A 360 -33.98 27.85 45.77
CA ALA A 360 -33.89 29.29 45.98
C ALA A 360 -34.50 29.61 47.35
N VAL A 361 -33.65 29.74 48.37
CA VAL A 361 -34.06 30.23 49.69
C VAL A 361 -34.30 31.72 49.50
N GLU A 362 -35.57 32.11 49.45
CA GLU A 362 -36.01 33.50 49.55
C GLU A 362 -35.51 34.06 50.89
N THR A 363 -34.36 34.73 50.86
CA THR A 363 -33.85 35.52 51.99
C THR A 363 -33.66 36.93 51.48
N ASP A 364 -34.46 37.86 52.01
CA ASP A 364 -34.53 39.28 51.64
C ASP A 364 -33.35 40.09 52.20
N ASP A 365 -32.12 39.75 51.83
CA ASP A 365 -30.93 40.55 52.15
C ASP A 365 -30.33 41.21 50.88
N PRO A 366 -30.39 42.55 50.74
CA PRO A 366 -30.03 43.25 49.50
C PRO A 366 -28.51 43.48 49.30
N VAL A 367 -27.64 42.70 49.95
CA VAL A 367 -26.16 42.89 49.87
C VAL A 367 -25.42 41.70 49.24
N VAL A 368 -26.06 40.56 49.00
CA VAL A 368 -25.45 39.43 48.27
C VAL A 368 -26.10 39.27 46.90
N LYS A 369 -25.93 40.30 46.05
CA LYS A 369 -26.17 40.18 44.61
C LYS A 369 -24.87 40.47 43.88
N LEU A 370 -24.43 39.46 43.13
CA LEU A 370 -23.27 39.38 42.22
C LEU A 370 -21.94 38.97 42.88
N GLY A 371 -21.75 37.66 42.96
CA GLY A 371 -20.44 37.04 43.09
C GLY A 371 -20.46 35.66 42.44
N ASN A 372 -20.00 35.58 41.19
CA ASN A 372 -19.72 34.31 40.52
C ASN A 372 -18.57 33.62 41.27
N ILE A 373 -18.89 32.61 42.08
CA ILE A 373 -17.88 31.75 42.69
C ILE A 373 -17.26 30.92 41.56
N THR A 374 -15.99 31.16 41.26
CA THR A 374 -15.26 30.40 40.24
C THR A 374 -14.92 29.01 40.79
N TRP A 375 -14.85 28.01 39.91
CA TRP A 375 -14.59 26.61 40.27
C TRP A 375 -13.29 26.40 41.08
N GLU A 376 -12.33 27.31 40.99
CA GLU A 376 -11.07 27.26 41.74
C GLU A 376 -11.24 27.69 43.20
N GLU A 377 -12.20 28.57 43.51
CA GLU A 377 -12.48 29.05 44.87
C GLU A 377 -13.24 28.00 45.69
N ALA A 378 -14.06 27.16 45.04
CA ALA A 378 -14.76 26.04 45.67
C ALA A 378 -13.84 24.85 46.01
N LEU A 379 -12.61 24.83 45.49
CA LEU A 379 -11.62 23.77 45.72
C LEU A 379 -10.47 24.21 46.64
N ALA A 380 -10.43 25.46 47.08
CA ALA A 380 -9.44 25.91 48.04
C ALA A 380 -9.76 25.31 49.43
N PRO A 381 -8.82 24.60 50.09
CA PRO A 381 -9.01 24.13 51.44
C PRO A 381 -9.14 25.32 52.40
N SER A 382 -10.15 25.31 53.26
CA SER A 382 -10.33 26.35 54.27
C SER A 382 -9.21 26.25 55.31
N ASP A 383 -8.41 27.31 55.45
CA ASP A 383 -7.42 27.48 56.51
C ASP A 383 -8.11 27.67 57.87
N ALA A 384 -8.55 26.56 58.46
CA ALA A 384 -9.01 26.49 59.83
C ALA A 384 -8.66 25.11 60.38
N GLU A 385 -7.45 24.99 60.93
CA GLU A 385 -7.08 24.17 62.10
C GLU A 385 -5.54 24.10 62.19
N ALA A 386 -4.96 25.20 62.70
CA ALA A 386 -3.74 25.12 63.48
C ALA A 386 -4.18 24.95 64.94
N ASP A 387 -3.76 23.85 65.57
CA ASP A 387 -3.55 23.65 67.02
C ASP A 387 -3.93 22.20 67.43
N ALA A 388 -2.95 21.30 67.45
CA ALA A 388 -2.76 20.32 68.52
C ALA A 388 -1.55 19.41 68.24
N GLU A 389 -0.57 19.52 69.12
CA GLU A 389 0.66 18.75 69.18
C GLU A 389 0.46 17.32 69.77
N ALA A 390 1.34 16.43 69.29
CA ALA A 390 2.17 15.46 70.03
C ALA A 390 1.64 14.08 70.52
N VAL A 391 2.66 13.21 70.60
CA VAL A 391 2.92 12.00 71.42
C VAL A 391 2.50 10.60 70.94
N ASP A 392 3.55 9.87 70.48
CA ASP A 392 3.99 8.48 70.73
C ASP A 392 3.10 7.21 70.65
N ALA A 393 3.84 6.17 70.23
CA ALA A 393 3.82 4.77 70.68
C ALA A 393 2.93 3.74 69.96
N ALA A 394 3.60 2.97 69.10
CA ALA A 394 3.79 1.51 69.18
C ALA A 394 2.63 0.57 69.58
N ALA A 395 2.39 -0.36 68.64
CA ALA A 395 2.13 -1.79 68.82
C ALA A 395 0.69 -2.33 69.04
N SER A 396 0.34 -3.18 68.06
CA SER A 396 -0.42 -4.44 68.15
C SER A 396 -1.95 -4.41 67.99
N GLY A 397 -2.42 -5.40 67.21
CA GLY A 397 -3.59 -6.20 67.59
C GLY A 397 -4.94 -5.85 66.97
N SER A 398 -5.26 -6.50 65.85
CA SER A 398 -6.55 -7.16 65.55
C SER A 398 -7.75 -6.86 66.47
N SER A 399 -8.76 -6.14 65.95
CA SER A 399 -10.18 -6.57 65.89
C SER A 399 -11.07 -5.42 65.40
N SER A 400 -11.93 -5.69 64.41
CA SER A 400 -13.04 -4.80 63.98
C SER A 400 -14.07 -4.62 65.12
N PRO A 401 -14.85 -3.51 65.20
CA PRO A 401 -15.94 -3.26 64.24
C PRO A 401 -16.34 -1.79 63.93
N ALA A 402 -17.03 -1.65 62.79
CA ALA A 402 -18.08 -0.67 62.45
C ALA A 402 -17.79 0.85 62.41
N SER A 403 -17.74 1.42 61.19
CA SER A 403 -18.46 2.68 60.89
C SER A 403 -18.67 2.93 59.37
N ARG A 404 -19.94 3.21 59.05
CA ARG A 404 -20.50 4.11 58.01
C ARG A 404 -19.79 4.29 56.65
N GLY A 405 -20.23 3.45 55.71
CA GLY A 405 -20.84 3.81 54.42
C GLY A 405 -20.40 5.08 53.67
N VAL A 406 -19.51 4.88 52.68
CA VAL A 406 -19.43 5.70 51.46
C VAL A 406 -19.60 4.77 50.26
N ARG A 407 -20.55 5.08 49.38
CA ARG A 407 -20.94 4.29 48.20
C ARG A 407 -19.81 4.28 47.16
N GLY A 408 -19.15 3.14 47.01
CA GLY A 408 -18.23 2.86 45.91
C GLY A 408 -18.98 2.38 44.65
N PHE A 409 -18.62 2.95 43.51
CA PHE A 409 -19.05 2.53 42.18
C PHE A 409 -18.69 1.06 41.91
N HIS A 410 -19.64 0.32 41.33
CA HIS A 410 -19.46 -1.07 40.92
C HIS A 410 -18.65 -1.15 39.61
N THR A 411 -17.49 -1.78 39.65
CA THR A 411 -16.79 -2.30 38.46
C THR A 411 -16.63 -3.82 38.58
N SER A 412 -17.65 -4.54 38.16
CA SER A 412 -17.60 -5.99 37.98
C SER A 412 -17.09 -6.32 36.56
N ALA A 413 -15.81 -6.68 36.44
CA ALA A 413 -15.27 -7.58 35.41
C ALA A 413 -13.77 -7.87 35.68
N VAL A 414 -13.46 -8.57 36.76
CA VAL A 414 -12.13 -9.20 36.94
C VAL A 414 -12.16 -10.56 36.27
N ALA A 415 -11.76 -10.61 35.01
CA ALA A 415 -11.40 -11.86 34.34
C ALA A 415 -10.06 -12.34 34.91
N ARG A 416 -10.10 -13.42 35.70
CA ARG A 416 -8.91 -14.12 36.19
C ARG A 416 -8.22 -14.81 35.01
N ALA A 417 -7.16 -14.20 34.48
CA ALA A 417 -6.19 -14.92 33.67
C ALA A 417 -5.39 -15.83 34.62
N ARG A 418 -5.66 -17.13 34.55
CA ARG A 418 -4.86 -18.16 35.21
C ARG A 418 -3.74 -18.52 34.24
N GLU A 419 -2.49 -18.34 34.66
CA GLU A 419 -1.33 -18.81 33.92
C GLU A 419 -1.47 -20.31 33.67
N VAL A 420 -1.45 -20.70 32.39
CA VAL A 420 -1.31 -22.09 31.98
C VAL A 420 0.20 -22.35 31.90
N PRO A 421 0.78 -23.19 32.77
CA PRO A 421 2.17 -23.60 32.61
C PRO A 421 2.30 -24.39 31.31
N LEU A 422 3.09 -23.86 30.39
CA LEU A 422 3.51 -24.56 29.17
C LEU A 422 4.41 -25.73 29.59
N PRO A 423 4.19 -26.95 29.08
CA PRO A 423 5.13 -28.04 29.31
C PRO A 423 6.45 -27.75 28.60
N ASP A 424 7.53 -27.96 29.34
CA ASP A 424 8.92 -27.89 28.88
C ASP A 424 9.10 -28.66 27.57
N LEU A 425 9.41 -27.92 26.50
CA LEU A 425 9.93 -28.51 25.27
C LEU A 425 11.41 -28.80 25.50
N ASP A 426 11.66 -30.01 25.99
CA ASP A 426 12.98 -30.60 26.09
C ASP A 426 13.70 -30.54 24.74
N SER A 427 14.86 -29.89 24.78
CA SER A 427 15.81 -29.77 23.70
C SER A 427 16.46 -31.12 23.42
N HIS A 428 15.83 -31.93 22.58
CA HIS A 428 16.49 -33.04 21.92
C HIS A 428 17.52 -32.51 20.92
N ALA A 429 18.71 -32.24 21.44
CA ALA A 429 19.94 -32.11 20.66
C ALA A 429 20.22 -33.44 19.96
N ALA A 430 19.72 -33.59 18.74
CA ALA A 430 20.13 -34.66 17.85
C ALA A 430 21.61 -34.49 17.52
N SER A 431 22.42 -35.45 17.97
CA SER A 431 23.82 -35.59 17.65
C SER A 431 24.00 -35.68 16.14
N SER A 432 24.57 -34.64 15.52
CA SER A 432 25.05 -34.76 14.15
C SER A 432 26.30 -35.64 14.15
N SER A 433 26.18 -36.85 13.58
CA SER A 433 27.33 -37.67 13.24
C SER A 433 28.22 -36.89 12.26
N GLN A 434 29.34 -36.39 12.77
CA GLN A 434 30.43 -35.87 11.96
C GLN A 434 30.95 -36.99 11.06
N ARG A 435 30.71 -36.89 9.75
CA ARG A 435 31.46 -37.65 8.75
C ARG A 435 32.87 -37.05 8.67
N PRO A 436 33.95 -37.85 8.79
CA PRO A 436 35.31 -37.33 8.68
C PRO A 436 35.62 -36.94 7.24
N LEU A 437 35.83 -35.64 7.01
CA LEU A 437 36.40 -35.12 5.78
C LEU A 437 37.85 -35.60 5.67
N LYS A 438 38.10 -36.51 4.72
CA LYS A 438 39.44 -36.90 4.27
C LYS A 438 40.17 -35.64 3.78
N ARG A 439 41.24 -35.27 4.49
CA ARG A 439 42.23 -34.28 4.03
C ARG A 439 43.00 -34.88 2.85
N LEU A 440 42.92 -34.23 1.69
CA LEU A 440 43.82 -34.45 0.57
C LEU A 440 45.07 -33.57 0.73
N PRO A 441 46.27 -34.04 0.31
CA PRO A 441 47.51 -33.30 0.48
C PRO A 441 47.60 -32.13 -0.50
N LYS A 442 48.19 -31.05 -0.01
CA LYS A 442 48.38 -29.78 -0.70
C LYS A 442 49.80 -29.79 -1.29
N ASP A 443 49.94 -30.35 -2.49
CA ASP A 443 51.18 -30.25 -3.25
C ASP A 443 51.17 -29.04 -4.18
N SER A 444 52.29 -28.34 -4.10
CA SER A 444 52.70 -27.13 -4.79
C SER A 444 52.93 -27.34 -6.28
N ALA A 445 52.39 -26.47 -7.13
CA ALA A 445 52.82 -26.28 -8.52
C ALA A 445 52.43 -24.86 -9.02
N PRO A 446 53.11 -24.31 -10.05
CA PRO A 446 53.56 -22.93 -10.05
C PRO A 446 52.63 -21.91 -10.71
N VAL A 447 52.85 -20.67 -10.30
CA VAL A 447 52.35 -19.41 -10.87
C VAL A 447 52.54 -19.40 -12.40
N LYS A 448 51.44 -19.33 -13.15
CA LYS A 448 51.45 -18.95 -14.58
C LYS A 448 51.19 -17.45 -14.72
N PRO A 449 51.84 -16.77 -15.69
CA PRO A 449 51.74 -15.33 -15.86
C PRO A 449 50.40 -14.91 -16.49
N LYS A 450 49.99 -13.69 -16.13
CA LYS A 450 48.88 -12.92 -16.68
C LYS A 450 48.87 -12.98 -18.22
N GLN A 451 47.80 -13.50 -18.81
CA GLN A 451 47.43 -13.24 -20.19
C GLN A 451 46.48 -12.04 -20.23
N ALA A 452 46.81 -11.08 -21.09
CA ALA A 452 45.97 -9.96 -21.49
C ALA A 452 44.89 -10.43 -22.50
N PRO A 453 43.81 -9.65 -22.69
CA PRO A 453 42.56 -10.16 -23.25
C PRO A 453 42.54 -10.28 -24.78
N PHE A 454 41.51 -11.03 -25.21
CA PHE A 454 41.28 -11.65 -26.51
C PHE A 454 41.20 -10.69 -27.71
N SER A 455 41.73 -11.17 -28.84
CA SER A 455 41.58 -10.62 -30.18
C SER A 455 40.31 -11.12 -30.86
N VAL A 456 39.62 -10.21 -31.55
CA VAL A 456 38.40 -10.37 -32.36
C VAL A 456 38.57 -11.43 -33.46
N GLY A 457 37.64 -12.38 -33.52
CA GLY A 457 37.46 -13.33 -34.61
C GLY A 457 36.14 -13.07 -35.34
N ALA A 458 36.22 -12.99 -36.66
CA ALA A 458 35.18 -12.53 -37.57
C ALA A 458 34.08 -13.57 -37.89
N LYS A 459 32.91 -13.02 -38.24
CA LYS A 459 31.82 -13.52 -39.11
C LYS A 459 31.13 -14.85 -38.77
N ASN A 460 29.82 -14.74 -38.50
CA ASN A 460 28.79 -15.51 -39.22
C ASN A 460 27.51 -14.66 -39.29
N GLU A 461 27.12 -14.29 -40.50
CA GLU A 461 25.80 -13.76 -40.85
C GLU A 461 24.87 -14.94 -41.07
N GLU A 462 23.94 -15.20 -40.14
CA GLU A 462 22.70 -15.91 -40.43
C GLU A 462 21.54 -15.15 -39.76
N GLN A 463 20.87 -14.38 -40.61
CA GLN A 463 19.47 -13.96 -40.62
C GLN A 463 18.55 -14.62 -39.57
N GLU A 464 18.19 -13.85 -38.52
CA GLU A 464 16.97 -14.06 -37.75
C GLU A 464 16.22 -12.72 -37.65
N ASP A 465 15.03 -12.67 -38.26
CA ASP A 465 14.02 -11.63 -38.03
C ASP A 465 13.53 -11.76 -36.58
N GLY A 466 14.18 -11.03 -35.68
CA GLY A 466 13.95 -11.14 -34.24
C GLY A 466 13.92 -9.78 -33.55
N ASP A 467 12.75 -9.13 -33.57
CA ASP A 467 12.31 -8.07 -32.67
C ASP A 467 13.40 -7.10 -32.18
N ASP A 468 13.70 -6.09 -33.02
CA ASP A 468 14.45 -4.86 -32.68
C ASP A 468 13.72 -4.03 -31.61
N PHE A 469 13.66 -4.55 -30.39
CA PHE A 469 13.35 -3.80 -29.17
C PHE A 469 14.64 -3.30 -28.49
N PHE A 470 15.75 -3.29 -29.23
CA PHE A 470 16.92 -2.50 -28.90
C PHE A 470 16.57 -1.03 -29.18
N LEU A 471 16.97 -0.13 -28.28
CA LEU A 471 16.58 1.28 -28.31
C LEU A 471 16.86 1.90 -29.69
N GLU A 472 15.82 2.20 -30.48
CA GLU A 472 15.81 3.22 -31.54
C GLU A 472 16.04 4.64 -30.94
N GLY A 473 16.93 4.76 -29.96
CA GLY A 473 17.49 6.00 -29.44
C GLY A 473 18.84 6.32 -30.05
N ASP A 474 19.45 5.38 -30.79
CA ASP A 474 20.74 5.60 -31.46
C ASP A 474 20.58 6.16 -32.90
N ASP A 475 19.39 6.09 -33.51
CA ASP A 475 19.17 6.57 -34.89
C ASP A 475 18.90 8.09 -35.01
N VAL A 476 18.89 8.84 -33.90
CA VAL A 476 18.54 10.29 -33.91
C VAL A 476 19.78 11.21 -33.88
N VAL A 477 21.02 10.69 -33.81
CA VAL A 477 22.20 11.54 -33.58
C VAL A 477 23.35 11.34 -34.59
N GLU A 478 23.16 10.65 -35.71
CA GLU A 478 24.28 10.42 -36.66
C GLU A 478 24.47 11.50 -37.74
N GLU A 479 23.59 12.49 -37.92
CA GLU A 479 23.71 13.43 -39.05
C GLU A 479 24.48 14.75 -38.79
N VAL A 480 25.00 14.99 -37.58
CA VAL A 480 25.85 16.16 -37.33
C VAL A 480 27.24 15.66 -36.98
N GLY A 481 28.17 15.70 -37.95
CA GLY A 481 29.56 15.22 -37.88
C GLY A 481 30.47 15.93 -36.85
N GLY A 482 30.02 16.04 -35.60
CA GLY A 482 30.80 16.44 -34.45
C GLY A 482 31.54 15.25 -33.83
N PRO A 483 32.65 15.50 -33.12
CA PRO A 483 33.37 14.45 -32.40
C PRO A 483 32.46 13.79 -31.35
N VAL A 484 32.35 12.47 -31.38
CA VAL A 484 31.62 11.66 -30.39
C VAL A 484 32.16 11.99 -29.00
N SER A 485 31.27 12.34 -28.08
CA SER A 485 31.66 12.63 -26.69
C SER A 485 32.29 11.39 -26.05
N PRO A 486 33.40 11.50 -25.30
CA PRO A 486 34.02 10.36 -24.61
C PRO A 486 33.04 9.64 -23.66
N ILE A 487 31.96 10.30 -23.23
CA ILE A 487 30.90 9.66 -22.44
C ILE A 487 30.13 8.62 -23.27
N ALA A 488 29.85 8.89 -24.55
CA ALA A 488 29.12 7.97 -25.41
C ALA A 488 29.90 6.67 -25.66
N GLU A 489 31.23 6.77 -25.83
CA GLU A 489 32.11 5.60 -25.94
C GLU A 489 32.05 4.74 -24.65
N THR A 490 32.13 5.38 -23.47
CA THR A 490 32.03 4.62 -22.20
C THR A 490 30.68 3.93 -22.00
N VAL A 491 29.59 4.54 -22.48
CA VAL A 491 28.24 3.93 -22.42
C VAL A 491 28.13 2.77 -23.40
N ARG A 492 28.69 2.90 -24.61
CA ARG A 492 28.74 1.83 -25.61
C ARG A 492 29.53 0.63 -25.12
N ASP A 493 30.72 0.87 -24.55
CA ASP A 493 31.56 -0.17 -23.96
C ASP A 493 30.86 -0.87 -22.80
N PHE A 494 30.17 -0.12 -21.94
CA PHE A 494 29.39 -0.68 -20.84
C PHE A 494 28.24 -1.55 -21.35
N ASN A 495 27.49 -1.09 -22.36
CA ASN A 495 26.39 -1.85 -22.95
C ASN A 495 26.87 -3.13 -23.64
N SER A 496 28.03 -3.09 -24.30
CA SER A 496 28.66 -4.27 -24.91
C SER A 496 29.08 -5.29 -23.85
N GLN A 497 29.78 -4.86 -22.78
CA GLN A 497 30.15 -5.72 -21.66
C GLN A 497 28.93 -6.30 -20.96
N LEU A 498 27.87 -5.51 -20.81
CA LEU A 498 26.60 -5.98 -20.25
C LEU A 498 25.99 -7.05 -21.16
N HIS A 499 25.98 -6.86 -22.48
CA HIS A 499 25.46 -7.85 -23.42
C HIS A 499 26.21 -9.18 -23.33
N GLU A 500 27.55 -9.16 -23.36
CA GLU A 500 28.38 -10.37 -23.18
C GLU A 500 28.08 -11.07 -21.85
N TYR A 501 27.93 -10.30 -20.79
CA TYR A 501 27.57 -10.82 -19.47
C TYR A 501 26.17 -11.47 -19.46
N ARG A 502 25.20 -10.86 -20.17
CA ARG A 502 23.87 -11.43 -20.35
C ARG A 502 23.90 -12.74 -21.14
N GLU A 503 24.64 -12.80 -22.24
CA GLU A 503 24.80 -14.05 -23.00
C GLU A 503 25.36 -15.19 -22.14
N GLN A 504 26.33 -14.90 -21.27
CA GLN A 504 26.91 -15.90 -20.37
C GLN A 504 25.86 -16.49 -19.44
N TYR A 505 25.10 -15.65 -18.73
CA TYR A 505 24.10 -16.19 -17.82
C TYR A 505 22.90 -16.80 -18.58
N MET A 506 22.54 -16.29 -19.76
CA MET A 506 21.45 -16.86 -20.58
C MET A 506 21.74 -18.30 -21.02
N LYS A 507 23.02 -18.66 -21.22
CA LYS A 507 23.42 -20.06 -21.43
C LYS A 507 23.09 -20.92 -20.21
N THR A 508 23.39 -20.43 -19.01
CA THR A 508 23.09 -21.16 -17.76
C THR A 508 21.59 -21.25 -17.47
N LEU A 509 20.79 -20.27 -17.91
CA LEU A 509 19.34 -20.29 -17.72
C LEU A 509 18.65 -21.43 -18.46
N LYS A 510 19.25 -21.99 -19.51
CA LYS A 510 18.73 -23.16 -20.22
C LYS A 510 18.80 -24.43 -19.35
N GLU A 511 19.82 -24.52 -18.51
CA GLU A 511 20.04 -25.65 -17.59
C GLU A 511 19.32 -25.41 -16.26
N GLU A 512 19.42 -24.18 -15.75
CA GLU A 512 19.02 -23.82 -14.41
C GLU A 512 18.27 -22.47 -14.38
N PRO A 513 16.95 -22.45 -14.08
CA PRO A 513 16.20 -21.20 -14.04
C PRO A 513 16.67 -20.33 -12.88
N PHE A 514 16.83 -19.04 -13.14
CA PHE A 514 17.11 -18.03 -12.13
C PHE A 514 15.88 -17.75 -11.27
N TRP A 515 14.73 -17.50 -11.89
CA TRP A 515 13.45 -17.36 -11.19
C TRP A 515 12.79 -18.72 -11.02
N ARG A 516 12.61 -19.14 -9.77
CA ARG A 516 12.01 -20.44 -9.43
C ARG A 516 10.74 -20.25 -8.62
N PRO A 517 9.66 -21.00 -8.91
CA PRO A 517 8.43 -20.91 -8.14
C PRO A 517 8.63 -21.58 -6.77
N VAL A 518 8.33 -20.85 -5.69
CA VAL A 518 8.35 -21.34 -4.30
C VAL A 518 6.99 -21.89 -3.89
N LEU A 519 5.96 -21.10 -4.19
CA LEU A 519 4.58 -21.39 -3.82
C LEU A 519 3.67 -20.81 -4.90
N THR A 520 2.68 -21.59 -5.33
CA THR A 520 1.62 -21.12 -6.21
C THR A 520 0.26 -21.41 -5.60
N ALA A 521 -0.72 -20.57 -5.93
CA ALA A 521 -2.11 -20.77 -5.55
C ALA A 521 -3.02 -20.44 -6.74
N THR A 522 -3.79 -21.42 -7.21
CA THR A 522 -4.75 -21.27 -8.30
C THR A 522 -6.15 -21.08 -7.74
N PHE A 523 -6.83 -20.04 -8.20
CA PHE A 523 -8.21 -19.70 -7.82
C PHE A 523 -9.12 -19.73 -9.04
N SER A 524 -10.39 -20.08 -8.85
CA SER A 524 -11.39 -20.19 -9.92
C SER A 524 -11.68 -18.89 -10.67
N THR A 525 -11.31 -17.71 -10.14
CA THR A 525 -11.54 -16.42 -10.79
C THR A 525 -10.33 -15.50 -10.71
N ARG A 526 -10.21 -14.63 -11.71
CA ARG A 526 -9.20 -13.57 -11.78
C ARG A 526 -9.33 -12.57 -10.63
N SER A 527 -10.55 -12.25 -10.20
CA SER A 527 -10.79 -11.29 -9.12
C SER A 527 -10.30 -11.83 -7.76
N LEU A 528 -10.46 -13.13 -7.49
CA LEU A 528 -9.86 -13.81 -6.34
C LEU A 528 -8.33 -13.79 -6.41
N ALA A 529 -7.77 -14.23 -7.53
CA ALA A 529 -6.32 -14.30 -7.74
C ALA A 529 -5.64 -12.93 -7.59
N LEU A 530 -6.19 -11.88 -8.24
CA LEU A 530 -5.65 -10.52 -8.11
C LEU A 530 -5.76 -9.96 -6.69
N THR A 531 -6.78 -10.35 -5.94
CA THR A 531 -6.93 -9.95 -4.54
C THR A 531 -5.93 -10.66 -3.65
N TYR A 532 -5.77 -11.98 -3.84
CA TYR A 532 -4.76 -12.78 -3.14
C TYR A 532 -3.34 -12.25 -3.39
N ALA A 533 -2.97 -12.01 -4.65
CA ALA A 533 -1.67 -11.45 -5.03
C ALA A 533 -1.42 -10.06 -4.46
N ARG A 534 -2.46 -9.23 -4.31
CA ARG A 534 -2.35 -7.91 -3.67
C ARG A 534 -2.08 -8.05 -2.18
N LEU A 535 -2.85 -8.91 -1.49
CA LEU A 535 -2.79 -9.07 -0.04
C LEU A 535 -1.56 -9.87 0.43
N SER A 536 -0.91 -10.63 -0.45
CA SER A 536 0.28 -11.41 -0.15
C SER A 536 1.59 -10.60 -0.17
N ARG A 537 1.58 -9.37 -0.69
CA ARG A 537 2.78 -8.51 -0.76
C ARG A 537 3.21 -7.93 0.58
N ALA A 538 2.36 -7.99 1.58
CA ALA A 538 2.59 -7.44 2.91
C ALA A 538 1.88 -8.29 3.98
N LEU A 539 2.24 -8.05 5.23
CA LEU A 539 1.51 -8.61 6.38
C LEU A 539 0.09 -8.04 6.48
N PRO A 540 -0.79 -8.65 7.31
CA PRO A 540 -2.07 -8.04 7.64
C PRO A 540 -1.89 -6.57 8.03
N ARG A 541 -2.80 -5.70 7.56
CA ARG A 541 -2.74 -4.22 7.71
C ARG A 541 -1.70 -3.50 6.84
N GLY A 542 -0.99 -4.20 5.95
CA GLY A 542 -0.13 -3.58 4.95
C GLY A 542 1.29 -3.29 5.42
N LEU A 543 1.73 -3.82 6.57
CA LEU A 543 3.12 -3.70 7.02
C LEU A 543 4.04 -4.50 6.08
N PRO A 544 5.07 -3.88 5.48
CA PRO A 544 6.03 -4.60 4.64
C PRO A 544 6.78 -5.68 5.44
N PHE A 545 7.09 -6.81 4.80
CA PHE A 545 7.74 -7.94 5.49
C PHE A 545 9.07 -7.57 6.16
N TYR A 546 9.92 -6.79 5.49
CA TYR A 546 11.21 -6.39 6.05
C TYR A 546 11.04 -5.51 7.30
N ALA A 547 9.95 -4.73 7.40
CA ALA A 547 9.68 -3.86 8.54
C ALA A 547 9.21 -4.63 9.78
N SER A 548 8.74 -5.88 9.60
CA SER A 548 8.36 -6.77 10.69
C SER A 548 9.52 -7.55 11.29
N ILE A 549 10.69 -7.53 10.63
CA ILE A 549 11.90 -8.17 11.13
C ILE A 549 12.65 -7.15 12.00
N ASP A 550 13.09 -7.59 13.18
CA ASP A 550 13.86 -6.75 14.10
C ASP A 550 15.15 -6.22 13.44
N GLU A 551 15.62 -5.05 13.89
CA GLU A 551 16.80 -4.39 13.32
C GLU A 551 18.08 -5.20 13.50
N ALA A 552 18.23 -5.91 14.61
CA ALA A 552 19.39 -6.78 14.85
C ALA A 552 19.44 -7.92 13.82
N ASP A 553 18.28 -8.51 13.55
CA ASP A 553 18.14 -9.61 12.59
C ASP A 553 18.23 -9.15 11.14
N ARG A 554 17.76 -7.94 10.83
CA ARG A 554 17.95 -7.31 9.51
C ARG A 554 19.42 -7.10 9.15
N LYS A 555 20.29 -6.91 10.16
CA LYS A 555 21.74 -6.78 9.94
C LYS A 555 22.41 -8.14 9.73
N TYR A 556 21.79 -9.22 10.22
CA TYR A 556 22.32 -10.58 10.09
C TYR A 556 21.88 -11.25 8.77
N GLY A 557 22.70 -11.01 7.74
CA GLY A 557 22.44 -11.48 6.37
C GLY A 557 22.11 -12.96 6.20
N PRO A 558 22.79 -13.90 6.88
CA PRO A 558 22.53 -15.32 6.68
C PRO A 558 21.10 -15.75 7.03
N THR A 559 20.48 -15.17 8.07
CA THR A 559 19.09 -15.51 8.43
C THR A 559 18.05 -14.64 7.77
N PHE A 560 18.41 -13.41 7.37
CA PHE A 560 17.47 -12.44 6.82
C PHE A 560 16.66 -13.02 5.64
N ASN A 561 17.33 -13.64 4.66
CA ASN A 561 16.69 -14.22 3.49
C ASN A 561 15.72 -15.35 3.85
N SER A 562 16.13 -16.27 4.74
CA SER A 562 15.28 -17.38 5.18
C SER A 562 14.04 -16.88 5.92
N ARG A 563 14.16 -15.84 6.75
CA ARG A 563 13.02 -15.27 7.48
C ARG A 563 12.08 -14.52 6.55
N MET A 564 12.61 -13.73 5.61
CA MET A 564 11.82 -13.06 4.57
C MET A 564 11.03 -14.07 3.74
N ARG A 565 11.66 -15.19 3.35
CA ARG A 565 11.01 -16.30 2.67
C ARG A 565 9.84 -16.85 3.48
N GLN A 566 10.10 -17.22 4.74
CA GLN A 566 9.10 -17.81 5.64
C GLN A 566 7.91 -16.88 5.87
N LEU A 567 8.16 -15.57 6.08
CA LEU A 567 7.09 -14.60 6.25
C LEU A 567 6.17 -14.51 5.02
N ARG A 568 6.76 -14.52 3.81
CA ARG A 568 6.00 -14.48 2.54
C ARG A 568 5.20 -15.78 2.32
N VAL A 569 5.85 -16.93 2.48
CA VAL A 569 5.23 -18.25 2.32
C VAL A 569 4.09 -18.44 3.33
N ARG A 570 4.34 -18.17 4.61
CA ARG A 570 3.31 -18.24 5.67
C ARG A 570 2.15 -17.31 5.36
N ARG A 571 2.41 -16.08 4.91
CA ARG A 571 1.36 -15.12 4.57
C ARG A 571 0.48 -15.61 3.42
N MET A 572 1.10 -16.14 2.36
CA MET A 572 0.39 -16.69 1.22
C MET A 572 -0.44 -17.91 1.62
N ARG A 573 0.14 -18.87 2.34
CA ARG A 573 -0.56 -20.05 2.86
C ARG A 573 -1.79 -19.67 3.69
N GLN A 574 -1.63 -18.79 4.68
CA GLN A 574 -2.73 -18.32 5.52
C GLN A 574 -3.84 -17.64 4.72
N LEU A 575 -3.48 -16.80 3.74
CA LEU A 575 -4.46 -16.16 2.87
C LEU A 575 -5.24 -17.15 1.99
N ALA A 576 -4.60 -18.24 1.55
CA ALA A 576 -5.26 -19.26 0.74
C ALA A 576 -6.31 -20.00 1.58
N LEU A 577 -5.97 -20.36 2.82
CA LEU A 577 -6.89 -20.96 3.79
C LEU A 577 -8.05 -20.00 4.12
N ASP A 578 -7.77 -18.72 4.37
CA ASP A 578 -8.81 -17.71 4.64
C ASP A 578 -9.78 -17.54 3.47
N ILE A 579 -9.28 -17.58 2.23
CA ILE A 579 -10.10 -17.53 1.02
C ILE A 579 -10.98 -18.78 0.93
N ALA A 580 -10.41 -19.97 1.12
CA ALA A 580 -11.17 -21.21 1.00
C ALA A 580 -12.24 -21.38 2.07
N ARG A 581 -11.97 -21.00 3.32
CA ARG A 581 -12.99 -20.91 4.39
C ARG A 581 -14.17 -20.05 3.95
N ARG A 582 -13.90 -18.87 3.38
CA ARG A 582 -14.95 -17.98 2.86
C ARG A 582 -15.67 -18.56 1.63
N LEU A 583 -14.97 -19.29 0.76
CA LEU A 583 -15.61 -19.98 -0.37
C LEU A 583 -16.54 -21.10 0.10
N ARG A 584 -16.16 -21.84 1.16
CA ARG A 584 -17.05 -22.82 1.82
C ARG A 584 -18.32 -22.16 2.39
N GLY A 585 -18.22 -20.91 2.82
CA GLY A 585 -19.33 -20.12 3.35
C GLY A 585 -19.10 -19.57 4.75
N ASP A 586 -17.94 -19.86 5.35
CA ASP A 586 -17.57 -19.32 6.65
C ASP A 586 -17.64 -17.79 6.62
N PHE A 587 -18.12 -17.20 7.72
CA PHE A 587 -18.31 -15.75 7.85
C PHE A 587 -19.25 -15.14 6.78
N GLY A 588 -20.17 -15.93 6.22
CA GLY A 588 -21.09 -15.49 5.15
C GLY A 588 -20.46 -15.45 3.76
N GLY A 589 -19.20 -15.89 3.63
CA GLY A 589 -18.46 -15.96 2.39
C GLY A 589 -18.08 -14.63 1.75
N PHE A 590 -18.12 -14.55 0.42
CA PHE A 590 -17.80 -13.35 -0.36
C PHE A 590 -19.07 -12.73 -0.96
N PRO A 591 -19.57 -11.62 -0.40
CA PRO A 591 -20.67 -10.89 -1.01
C PRO A 591 -20.29 -10.38 -2.40
N GLY A 592 -21.17 -10.58 -3.38
CA GLY A 592 -20.98 -10.13 -4.76
C GLY A 592 -20.04 -10.97 -5.61
N ILE A 593 -19.46 -12.05 -5.09
CA ILE A 593 -18.61 -12.94 -5.89
C ILE A 593 -19.40 -13.62 -7.00
N ARG A 594 -18.79 -13.77 -8.17
CA ARG A 594 -19.34 -14.39 -9.37
C ARG A 594 -18.38 -15.44 -9.90
N PHE A 595 -18.90 -16.47 -10.56
CA PHE A 595 -18.10 -17.51 -11.22
C PHE A 595 -18.43 -17.66 -12.70
N SER A 596 -19.45 -16.95 -13.19
CA SER A 596 -19.77 -16.81 -14.61
C SER A 596 -20.28 -15.40 -14.91
N PRO A 597 -20.17 -14.92 -16.16
CA PRO A 597 -20.70 -13.61 -16.56
C PRO A 597 -22.22 -13.48 -16.40
N SER A 598 -22.93 -14.60 -16.45
CA SER A 598 -24.38 -14.69 -16.22
C SER A 598 -24.77 -14.57 -14.75
N ASP A 599 -23.83 -14.80 -13.82
CA ASP A 599 -24.11 -14.73 -12.40
C ASP A 599 -24.36 -13.27 -12.02
N ARG A 600 -25.43 -13.01 -11.27
CA ARG A 600 -25.63 -11.67 -10.71
C ARG A 600 -24.63 -11.41 -9.59
N GLY A 601 -24.20 -12.47 -8.90
CA GLY A 601 -23.25 -12.44 -7.82
C GLY A 601 -23.92 -12.78 -6.48
N ARG A 602 -23.17 -13.45 -5.61
CA ARG A 602 -23.69 -13.94 -4.32
C ARG A 602 -24.30 -12.79 -3.51
N THR A 603 -25.40 -13.01 -2.81
CA THR A 603 -26.17 -12.05 -1.99
C THR A 603 -26.99 -11.00 -2.76
N LEU A 604 -26.77 -10.81 -4.07
CA LEU A 604 -27.56 -9.85 -4.85
C LEU A 604 -28.96 -10.41 -5.10
N GLY A 605 -29.97 -9.85 -4.43
CA GLY A 605 -31.36 -10.30 -4.55
C GLY A 605 -31.61 -11.69 -3.94
N GLY A 606 -30.81 -12.10 -2.95
CA GLY A 606 -30.91 -13.42 -2.30
C GLY A 606 -30.18 -14.56 -3.02
N GLU A 607 -29.61 -14.31 -4.21
CA GLU A 607 -28.96 -15.33 -5.02
C GLU A 607 -27.73 -15.94 -4.32
N GLY A 608 -27.64 -17.28 -4.30
CA GLY A 608 -26.47 -18.01 -3.79
C GLY A 608 -26.27 -17.98 -2.28
N LEU A 609 -27.32 -17.63 -1.51
CA LEU A 609 -27.32 -17.75 -0.05
C LEU A 609 -27.87 -19.09 0.44
N GLU A 610 -28.80 -19.69 -0.30
CA GLU A 610 -29.48 -20.93 0.10
C GLU A 610 -28.58 -22.17 0.08
N ALA A 611 -27.65 -22.22 -0.87
CA ALA A 611 -26.74 -23.34 -1.07
C ALA A 611 -25.28 -22.92 -0.94
N PRO A 612 -24.39 -23.81 -0.43
CA PRO A 612 -22.95 -23.57 -0.47
C PRO A 612 -22.46 -23.44 -1.92
N ILE A 613 -21.34 -22.74 -2.11
CA ILE A 613 -20.72 -22.62 -3.43
C ILE A 613 -20.34 -24.03 -3.90
N PRO A 614 -20.68 -24.43 -5.15
CA PRO A 614 -20.35 -25.75 -5.68
C PRO A 614 -18.85 -26.07 -5.53
N SER A 615 -18.53 -27.34 -5.28
CA SER A 615 -17.15 -27.84 -5.09
C SER A 615 -16.18 -27.31 -6.14
N ASP A 616 -16.59 -27.40 -7.41
CA ASP A 616 -15.74 -27.05 -8.55
C ASP A 616 -15.38 -25.56 -8.60
N LYS A 617 -16.25 -24.71 -8.04
CA LYS A 617 -16.06 -23.25 -7.97
C LYS A 617 -15.26 -22.83 -6.74
N ARG A 618 -15.23 -23.65 -5.68
CA ARG A 618 -14.48 -23.40 -4.44
C ARG A 618 -13.07 -24.02 -4.44
N THR A 619 -12.71 -24.78 -5.48
CA THR A 619 -11.40 -25.43 -5.58
C THR A 619 -10.26 -24.42 -5.55
N VAL A 620 -9.30 -24.65 -4.64
CA VAL A 620 -8.03 -23.93 -4.54
C VAL A 620 -6.89 -24.94 -4.72
N LEU A 621 -6.07 -24.73 -5.75
CA LEU A 621 -4.91 -25.60 -6.01
C LEU A 621 -3.66 -24.93 -5.43
N ILE A 622 -2.89 -25.59 -4.56
CA ILE A 622 -1.65 -25.08 -3.99
C ILE A 622 -0.47 -25.90 -4.54
N GLY A 623 0.41 -25.24 -5.28
CA GLY A 623 1.67 -25.83 -5.73
C GLY A 623 2.82 -25.45 -4.79
N VAL A 624 3.53 -26.43 -4.26
CA VAL A 624 4.68 -26.25 -3.36
C VAL A 624 5.98 -26.63 -4.06
N ALA A 625 7.04 -25.85 -3.90
CA ALA A 625 8.35 -26.15 -4.50
C ALA A 625 8.93 -27.49 -4.03
N GLY A 626 8.85 -28.53 -4.87
CA GLY A 626 9.46 -29.83 -4.61
C GLY A 626 10.98 -29.83 -4.76
N TRP A 627 11.55 -28.81 -5.40
CA TRP A 627 13.00 -28.59 -5.50
C TRP A 627 13.62 -28.00 -4.23
N ASP A 628 12.81 -27.40 -3.35
CA ASP A 628 13.31 -26.81 -2.11
C ASP A 628 13.49 -27.88 -1.03
N SER A 629 14.57 -27.77 -0.26
CA SER A 629 14.86 -28.69 0.85
C SER A 629 13.75 -28.77 1.91
N ARG A 630 12.93 -27.72 2.05
CA ARG A 630 11.79 -27.65 2.97
C ARG A 630 10.44 -27.71 2.24
N GLY A 631 10.44 -28.08 0.96
CA GLY A 631 9.24 -28.20 0.15
C GLY A 631 8.28 -29.26 0.69
N GLU A 632 8.82 -30.40 1.11
CA GLU A 632 8.06 -31.51 1.69
C GLU A 632 7.45 -31.13 3.05
N GLU A 633 8.26 -30.58 3.97
CA GLU A 633 7.78 -30.02 5.25
C GLU A 633 6.66 -28.99 5.04
N LEU A 634 6.84 -28.07 4.09
CA LEU A 634 5.83 -27.06 3.79
C LEU A 634 4.53 -27.67 3.23
N ARG A 635 4.65 -28.72 2.42
CA ARG A 635 3.50 -29.46 1.89
C ARG A 635 2.75 -30.16 3.03
N GLU A 636 3.45 -30.92 3.87
CA GLU A 636 2.86 -31.62 5.03
C GLU A 636 2.15 -30.66 5.98
N VAL A 637 2.78 -29.54 6.35
CA VAL A 637 2.17 -28.52 7.21
C VAL A 637 0.92 -27.91 6.55
N THR A 638 0.93 -27.74 5.23
CA THR A 638 -0.24 -27.22 4.51
C THR A 638 -1.37 -28.24 4.47
N GLU A 639 -1.08 -29.50 4.20
CA GLU A 639 -2.06 -30.60 4.22
C GLU A 639 -2.65 -30.79 5.63
N GLN A 640 -1.83 -30.73 6.68
CA GLN A 640 -2.28 -30.77 8.06
C GLN A 640 -3.21 -29.59 8.39
N GLU A 641 -2.84 -28.36 8.04
CA GLU A 641 -3.70 -27.18 8.26
C GLU A 641 -5.02 -27.27 7.47
N ILE A 642 -5.04 -27.90 6.29
CA ILE A 642 -6.27 -28.11 5.51
C ILE A 642 -7.20 -29.12 6.21
N ALA A 643 -6.63 -30.24 6.69
CA ALA A 643 -7.37 -31.29 7.39
C ALA A 643 -7.93 -30.77 8.73
N GLU A 644 -7.15 -30.02 9.51
CA GLU A 644 -7.58 -29.39 10.76
C GLU A 644 -8.78 -28.44 10.57
N LEU A 645 -8.97 -27.92 9.37
CA LEU A 645 -10.03 -26.98 9.03
C LEU A 645 -11.18 -27.59 8.25
N GLU A 646 -11.12 -28.89 7.97
CA GLU A 646 -12.13 -29.64 7.20
C GLU A 646 -12.35 -29.03 5.81
N LEU A 647 -11.25 -28.69 5.11
CA LEU A 647 -11.28 -28.07 3.78
C LEU A 647 -10.89 -29.04 2.66
N ASP A 648 -10.82 -30.35 2.93
CA ASP A 648 -10.30 -31.37 2.01
C ASP A 648 -11.04 -31.40 0.66
N GLU A 649 -12.36 -31.19 0.66
CA GLU A 649 -13.18 -31.23 -0.56
C GLU A 649 -12.94 -30.06 -1.54
N GLY A 650 -12.15 -29.07 -1.14
CA GLY A 650 -11.89 -27.85 -1.92
C GLY A 650 -10.41 -27.55 -2.14
N PHE A 651 -9.50 -28.39 -1.67
CA PHE A 651 -8.06 -28.17 -1.83
C PHE A 651 -7.37 -29.30 -2.58
N ASN A 652 -6.36 -28.92 -3.36
CA ASN A 652 -5.41 -29.86 -3.93
C ASN A 652 -4.00 -29.31 -3.74
N VAL A 653 -3.19 -30.00 -2.93
CA VAL A 653 -1.79 -29.66 -2.70
C VAL A 653 -0.91 -30.59 -3.54
N PHE A 654 -0.03 -30.01 -4.35
CA PHE A 654 0.87 -30.76 -5.23
C PHE A 654 2.27 -30.15 -5.25
N SER A 655 3.25 -30.93 -5.70
CA SER A 655 4.65 -30.49 -5.80
C SER A 655 4.95 -29.90 -7.18
N LEU A 656 5.82 -28.89 -7.20
CA LEU A 656 6.31 -28.18 -8.39
C LEU A 656 7.80 -28.40 -8.60
N ASP A 657 8.21 -28.56 -9.85
CA ASP A 657 9.62 -28.50 -10.22
C ASP A 657 10.13 -27.04 -10.27
N GLN A 658 11.42 -26.87 -10.54
CA GLN A 658 12.05 -25.53 -10.65
C GLN A 658 11.55 -24.72 -11.86
N TRP A 659 10.84 -25.34 -12.80
CA TRP A 659 10.28 -24.75 -14.01
C TRP A 659 8.76 -24.49 -13.92
N GLY A 660 8.16 -24.77 -12.76
CA GLY A 660 6.72 -24.63 -12.51
C GLY A 660 5.85 -25.68 -13.18
N ARG A 661 6.41 -26.81 -13.60
CA ARG A 661 5.65 -28.00 -13.99
C ARG A 661 5.24 -28.77 -12.75
N ARG A 662 4.08 -29.41 -12.82
CA ARG A 662 3.58 -30.25 -11.73
C ARG A 662 4.35 -31.57 -11.73
N MET A 663 4.75 -32.02 -10.54
CA MET A 663 5.45 -33.30 -10.35
C MET A 663 4.51 -34.49 -10.18
N ASP A 664 3.20 -34.25 -10.04
CA ASP A 664 2.16 -35.28 -9.92
C ASP A 664 1.78 -35.92 -11.28
N GLY A 665 2.38 -35.46 -12.38
CA GLY A 665 2.07 -35.93 -13.74
C GLY A 665 0.78 -35.35 -14.32
N VAL A 666 0.07 -34.47 -13.59
CA VAL A 666 -1.13 -33.80 -14.10
C VAL A 666 -0.69 -32.57 -14.90
N GLU A 667 -1.05 -32.51 -16.18
CA GLU A 667 -0.78 -31.32 -16.98
C GLU A 667 -1.62 -30.12 -16.53
N TRP A 668 -1.06 -28.92 -16.66
CA TRP A 668 -1.82 -27.70 -16.41
C TRP A 668 -2.94 -27.53 -17.44
N ARG A 669 -4.10 -27.06 -16.98
CA ARG A 669 -5.22 -26.76 -17.87
C ARG A 669 -4.87 -25.59 -18.78
N ARG A 670 -4.80 -25.84 -20.09
CA ARG A 670 -4.52 -24.78 -21.09
C ARG A 670 -5.67 -23.76 -21.11
N PRO A 671 -5.41 -22.47 -20.83
CA PRO A 671 -6.44 -21.45 -20.90
C PRO A 671 -6.86 -21.21 -22.35
N GLN A 672 -8.06 -20.68 -22.56
CA GLN A 672 -8.44 -20.19 -23.87
C GLN A 672 -7.57 -18.97 -24.18
N ALA A 673 -6.87 -18.96 -25.32
CA ALA A 673 -6.03 -17.83 -25.68
C ALA A 673 -6.87 -16.54 -25.69
N PRO A 674 -6.37 -15.42 -25.16
CA PRO A 674 -7.15 -14.19 -25.14
C PRO A 674 -7.14 -13.60 -26.55
N ILE A 675 -8.24 -12.99 -26.96
CA ILE A 675 -8.31 -12.24 -28.20
C ILE A 675 -7.30 -11.09 -28.09
N THR A 676 -6.31 -11.07 -28.98
CA THR A 676 -5.30 -10.02 -28.97
C THR A 676 -5.79 -8.81 -29.75
N THR A 677 -5.44 -7.61 -29.30
CA THR A 677 -5.68 -6.37 -30.03
C THR A 677 -5.09 -6.40 -31.43
N LYS A 678 -3.93 -7.07 -31.60
CA LYS A 678 -3.26 -7.29 -32.89
C LYS A 678 -4.06 -8.20 -33.82
N ALA A 679 -4.68 -9.26 -33.30
CA ALA A 679 -5.56 -10.12 -34.10
C ALA A 679 -6.79 -9.35 -34.58
N LEU A 680 -7.36 -8.52 -33.70
CA LEU A 680 -8.49 -7.65 -34.04
C LEU A 680 -8.09 -6.58 -35.06
N SER A 681 -6.93 -5.92 -34.89
CA SER A 681 -6.44 -4.95 -35.86
C SER A 681 -6.18 -5.61 -37.21
N ARG A 682 -5.54 -6.79 -37.25
CA ARG A 682 -5.35 -7.54 -38.50
C ARG A 682 -6.67 -7.95 -39.17
N ALA A 683 -7.70 -8.31 -38.39
CA ALA A 683 -9.03 -8.59 -38.93
C ALA A 683 -9.62 -7.37 -39.63
N LEU A 684 -9.56 -6.22 -38.95
CA LEU A 684 -10.00 -4.95 -39.50
C LEU A 684 -9.15 -4.57 -40.71
N ASP A 685 -7.83 -4.70 -40.64
CA ASP A 685 -6.91 -4.35 -41.73
C ASP A 685 -7.20 -5.17 -42.98
N ASN A 686 -7.49 -6.47 -42.86
CA ASN A 686 -7.89 -7.33 -43.97
C ASN A 686 -9.24 -6.88 -44.59
N GLU A 687 -10.21 -6.46 -43.79
CA GLU A 687 -11.49 -5.93 -44.31
C GLU A 687 -11.37 -4.52 -44.90
N LEU A 688 -10.31 -3.78 -44.53
CA LEU A 688 -10.01 -2.43 -44.93
C LEU A 688 -9.02 -2.37 -46.11
N GLU A 689 -8.44 -3.50 -46.50
CA GLU A 689 -7.52 -3.62 -47.62
C GLU A 689 -8.22 -3.22 -48.93
N GLY A 690 -7.55 -2.40 -49.75
CA GLY A 690 -8.10 -1.87 -51.00
C GLY A 690 -9.04 -0.65 -50.88
N LEU A 691 -9.49 -0.27 -49.68
CA LEU A 691 -10.33 0.93 -49.49
C LEU A 691 -9.50 2.21 -49.38
N SER A 692 -10.04 3.33 -49.87
CA SER A 692 -9.44 4.67 -49.70
C SER A 692 -9.44 5.10 -48.23
N PRO A 693 -8.56 6.03 -47.78
CA PRO A 693 -8.50 6.47 -46.38
C PRO A 693 -9.84 6.97 -45.81
N ARG A 694 -10.67 7.61 -46.64
CA ARG A 694 -12.00 8.09 -46.26
C ARG A 694 -12.98 6.92 -46.06
N GLU A 695 -12.99 5.97 -46.99
CA GLU A 695 -13.80 4.75 -46.88
C GLU A 695 -13.36 3.89 -45.70
N ARG A 696 -12.05 3.78 -45.44
CA ARG A 696 -11.53 3.08 -44.26
C ARG A 696 -12.06 3.67 -42.96
N LYS A 697 -12.11 5.00 -42.85
CA LYS A 697 -12.64 5.69 -41.68
C LYS A 697 -14.14 5.44 -41.50
N LEU A 698 -14.93 5.48 -42.59
CA LEU A 698 -16.36 5.19 -42.56
C LEU A 698 -16.64 3.73 -42.21
N LYS A 699 -15.95 2.78 -42.83
CA LYS A 699 -16.10 1.36 -42.54
C LYS A 699 -15.62 0.99 -41.14
N THR A 700 -14.55 1.62 -40.64
CA THR A 700 -14.16 1.47 -39.23
C THR A 700 -15.26 1.97 -38.29
N LEU A 701 -15.93 3.08 -38.61
CA LEU A 701 -17.06 3.58 -37.82
C LEU A 701 -18.23 2.59 -37.85
N GLU A 702 -18.58 2.09 -39.03
CA GLU A 702 -19.63 1.08 -39.22
C GLU A 702 -19.33 -0.21 -38.44
N ILE A 703 -18.09 -0.71 -38.50
CA ILE A 703 -17.67 -1.89 -37.73
C ILE A 703 -17.70 -1.59 -36.23
N THR A 704 -17.26 -0.41 -35.79
CA THR A 704 -17.39 -0.04 -34.37
C THR A 704 -18.83 0.15 -33.91
N GLU A 705 -19.75 0.53 -34.79
CA GLU A 705 -21.19 0.61 -34.50
C GLU A 705 -21.81 -0.78 -34.40
N ARG A 706 -21.49 -1.66 -35.35
CA ARG A 706 -22.00 -3.03 -35.41
C ARG A 706 -21.42 -3.92 -34.32
N GLU A 707 -20.11 -3.81 -34.06
CA GLU A 707 -19.33 -4.75 -33.25
C GLU A 707 -18.65 -4.11 -32.04
N GLY A 708 -18.90 -2.84 -31.75
CA GLY A 708 -18.24 -2.11 -30.66
C GLY A 708 -18.28 -2.83 -29.31
N ARG A 709 -19.35 -3.58 -29.02
CA ARG A 709 -19.45 -4.40 -27.80
C ARG A 709 -18.51 -5.60 -27.81
N LYS A 710 -18.37 -6.31 -28.94
CA LYS A 710 -17.39 -7.40 -29.13
C LYS A 710 -15.96 -6.89 -29.02
N ILE A 711 -15.69 -5.74 -29.62
CA ILE A 711 -14.39 -5.08 -29.54
C ILE A 711 -14.08 -4.70 -28.08
N ALA A 712 -15.02 -4.05 -27.38
CA ALA A 712 -14.87 -3.70 -25.96
C ALA A 712 -14.59 -4.94 -25.10
N PHE A 713 -15.33 -6.02 -25.36
CA PHE A 713 -15.19 -7.29 -24.69
C PHE A 713 -13.80 -7.90 -24.91
N ALA A 714 -13.35 -8.03 -26.16
CA ALA A 714 -12.01 -8.50 -26.50
C ALA A 714 -10.91 -7.66 -25.84
N LEU A 715 -11.05 -6.33 -25.88
CA LEU A 715 -10.11 -5.39 -25.23
C LEU A 715 -10.10 -5.50 -23.70
N SER A 716 -11.16 -6.02 -23.08
CA SER A 716 -11.27 -6.20 -21.62
C SER A 716 -10.75 -7.56 -21.14
N GLN A 717 -10.51 -8.51 -22.05
CA GLN A 717 -10.01 -9.84 -21.68
C GLN A 717 -8.61 -9.77 -21.06
N LYS A 718 -7.74 -8.86 -21.52
CA LYS A 718 -6.41 -8.68 -20.96
C LYS A 718 -6.44 -7.72 -19.77
N ASN A 719 -6.09 -8.24 -18.59
CA ASN A 719 -5.83 -7.43 -17.41
C ASN A 719 -4.33 -7.14 -17.28
N ARG A 720 -3.96 -5.86 -17.14
CA ARG A 720 -2.56 -5.41 -17.02
C ARG A 720 -1.78 -6.00 -15.84
N ASN A 721 -2.47 -6.49 -14.83
CA ASN A 721 -1.85 -7.09 -13.63
C ASN A 721 -1.69 -8.62 -13.75
N VAL A 722 -2.05 -9.20 -14.90
CA VAL A 722 -1.88 -10.61 -15.21
C VAL A 722 -0.77 -10.73 -16.25
N HIS A 723 0.21 -11.58 -15.99
CA HIS A 723 1.30 -11.89 -16.90
C HIS A 723 0.81 -12.92 -17.92
N TYR A 724 1.08 -12.65 -19.20
CA TYR A 724 0.75 -13.51 -20.33
C TYR A 724 2.04 -13.97 -21.02
N PRO A 725 2.07 -15.18 -21.59
CA PRO A 725 3.19 -15.63 -22.39
C PRO A 725 3.29 -14.85 -23.71
N HIS A 726 4.49 -14.76 -24.28
CA HIS A 726 4.74 -13.96 -25.49
C HIS A 726 4.02 -14.50 -26.75
N LYS A 727 3.83 -15.83 -26.85
CA LYS A 727 3.49 -16.51 -28.11
C LYS A 727 2.02 -16.84 -28.32
N GLN A 728 1.11 -16.50 -27.41
CA GLN A 728 -0.31 -16.81 -27.60
C GLN A 728 -1.01 -15.70 -28.39
N GLN A 729 -1.03 -15.84 -29.72
CA GLN A 729 -1.95 -15.10 -30.59
C GLN A 729 -3.07 -16.03 -31.05
N MET A 730 -4.33 -15.67 -30.76
CA MET A 730 -5.49 -16.33 -31.36
C MET A 730 -5.54 -16.08 -32.87
N SER A 731 -6.04 -17.06 -33.60
CA SER A 731 -6.38 -16.91 -35.02
C SER A 731 -7.69 -16.13 -35.19
N LEU A 732 -7.87 -15.48 -36.35
CA LEU A 732 -9.08 -14.72 -36.68
C LEU A 732 -10.37 -15.53 -36.52
N LYS A 733 -10.36 -16.79 -36.95
CA LYS A 733 -11.53 -17.67 -36.94
C LYS A 733 -12.10 -17.88 -35.54
N GLN A 734 -11.27 -17.72 -34.51
CA GLN A 734 -11.71 -17.84 -33.12
C GLN A 734 -12.43 -16.57 -32.64
N PHE A 735 -12.20 -15.41 -33.26
CA PHE A 735 -12.88 -14.16 -32.92
C PHE A 735 -14.38 -14.21 -33.28
N ASP A 736 -14.72 -14.75 -34.45
CA ASP A 736 -16.11 -14.84 -34.90
C ASP A 736 -16.96 -15.78 -34.04
N ALA A 737 -16.31 -16.76 -33.40
CA ALA A 737 -16.94 -17.70 -32.47
C ALA A 737 -17.18 -17.12 -31.06
N VAL A 738 -16.77 -15.86 -30.81
CA VAL A 738 -16.91 -15.25 -29.48
C VAL A 738 -18.35 -14.78 -29.28
N GLU A 739 -19.09 -15.56 -28.50
CA GLU A 739 -20.40 -15.19 -28.02
C GLU A 739 -20.27 -14.11 -26.93
N VAL A 740 -20.80 -12.91 -27.19
CA VAL A 740 -20.88 -11.85 -26.18
C VAL A 740 -22.18 -12.01 -25.42
N PRO A 741 -22.15 -12.26 -24.10
CA PRO A 741 -23.36 -12.38 -23.31
C PRO A 741 -24.20 -11.10 -23.41
N ALA A 742 -25.52 -11.25 -23.54
CA ALA A 742 -26.44 -10.12 -23.55
C ALA A 742 -26.25 -9.25 -22.29
N ALA A 743 -26.38 -7.93 -22.43
CA ALA A 743 -26.33 -7.05 -21.26
C ALA A 743 -27.47 -7.45 -20.33
N ILE A 744 -27.19 -7.54 -19.03
CA ILE A 744 -28.23 -7.78 -18.03
C ILE A 744 -29.04 -6.48 -17.92
N VAL A 745 -30.03 -6.34 -18.78
CA VAL A 745 -31.02 -5.28 -18.66
C VAL A 745 -31.91 -5.67 -17.50
N HIS A 746 -31.79 -4.96 -16.39
CA HIS A 746 -32.81 -4.99 -15.36
C HIS A 746 -34.05 -4.36 -15.95
N GLU A 747 -34.89 -5.17 -16.63
CA GLU A 747 -36.25 -4.77 -16.88
C GLU A 747 -36.85 -4.44 -15.51
N PRO A 748 -37.32 -3.19 -15.29
CA PRO A 748 -38.09 -2.91 -14.09
C PRO A 748 -39.23 -3.90 -14.16
N LYS A 749 -39.29 -4.86 -13.22
CA LYS A 749 -40.44 -5.72 -13.08
C LYS A 749 -41.60 -4.76 -12.89
N GLY A 750 -42.37 -4.54 -13.97
CA GLY A 750 -43.59 -3.77 -13.88
C GLY A 750 -44.41 -4.48 -12.83
N GLU A 751 -44.57 -3.83 -11.68
CA GLU A 751 -45.62 -4.18 -10.74
C GLU A 751 -46.91 -4.07 -11.55
N LYS A 752 -47.34 -5.20 -12.12
CA LYS A 752 -48.76 -5.43 -12.36
C LYS A 752 -49.36 -5.51 -10.97
N ALA A 753 -49.75 -4.35 -10.47
CA ALA A 753 -50.65 -4.20 -9.34
C ALA A 753 -51.98 -4.89 -9.64
#